data_AF-A0A969M184-F1
#
_entry.id   AF-A0A969M184-F1
#
_cell.length_a   1.000
_cell.length_b   1.000
_cell.length_c   1.000
_cell.angle_alpha   90.00
_cell.angle_beta   90.00
_cell.angle_gamma   90.00
#
_symmetry.space_group_name_H-M   'P 1'
#
loop_
_entity.id
_entity.type
_entity.pdbx_description
1 polymer ?
#
loop_
_entity_poly.entity_id
_entity_poly.type
_entity_poly.pdbx_seq_one_letter_code
_entity_poly.pdbx_strand_id
1 'polypeptide(L)'
;MRRSIMGTNGNDVLKGTSGNDKLFGQAGNDTLIGVEPKNPNSPQKDQLIGGSGADVFVLGDETQSYYNLQNWSNIARIVDFSASEGDRIQLHGDPGDYSLKISADQKSTHIKYQGDVIVAVNGKLNLKDSEFSYVDGGTAPIPSPTPNPTPTPSPTPSPVPAPVPTPSGSIGKFDIFEANFKDGKDYSNPYGQVDAKANFTGPDNKTYEIPLFWDGGDDWKLRFSPEVTGKWTYTISSNDSALNGKSGSFNVTNSSNKGGIEPDPQHPTHFQYENGSNYYLLGDTQWRLGNSDPAENLNRNTVFDYIDTRAKQGFTYIHAAMSNFEDWTRSNEGGIPWTGDPGEKVNPGFFQELDQRVEYANSKGITLGFMLNWSQSWAENFDTQQERLDFAEYITARYSADNVVFLVSGEFNEELTPDIYSQIGKTIAANDPHDRMIGIHATGSVSRFAKEDWMSFGDYLQTYSSYHDKVEAGLKYDKPVVNSEYGYYLANRQNADWVGKDALTGIRNATWDSVMAGGYVVTGIGSVWGAGLKTDGPFNPNNPIYDDWEEDLLNVKKLFTSVDWQSLDPHDELISGPGTEYLLADLGDTYVAYVRGNGGAYSLNLGNSTQSQKTFDIDLYDPRTGNFKDYGTTSGKATVTLDPPDAQDWVFVLTSR
;
A
#
# COMPACT_ATOMS: atom_id res chain seq x y z
N MET A 1 -13.34 -19.11 -11.80
CA MET A 1 -13.28 -19.54 -13.21
C MET A 1 -14.41 -18.95 -14.03
N ARG A 2 -14.07 -17.93 -14.82
CA ARG A 2 -14.99 -17.31 -15.78
C ARG A 2 -15.13 -18.17 -17.03
N ARG A 3 -16.33 -18.21 -17.62
CA ARG A 3 -16.54 -18.89 -18.90
C ARG A 3 -16.15 -17.97 -20.05
N SER A 4 -15.31 -18.44 -20.97
CA SER A 4 -14.94 -17.68 -22.17
C SER A 4 -15.92 -17.92 -23.32
N ILE A 5 -16.38 -16.84 -23.93
CA ILE A 5 -17.28 -16.79 -25.09
C ILE A 5 -16.61 -15.91 -26.14
N MET A 6 -16.37 -16.47 -27.32
CA MET A 6 -15.59 -15.84 -28.37
C MET A 6 -16.45 -15.67 -29.63
N GLY A 7 -16.48 -14.45 -30.14
CA GLY A 7 -17.01 -14.09 -31.45
C GLY A 7 -16.05 -14.45 -32.57
N THR A 8 -16.28 -13.83 -33.72
CA THR A 8 -15.56 -13.99 -34.98
C THR A 8 -14.99 -12.63 -35.41
N ASN A 9 -14.28 -12.58 -36.53
CA ASN A 9 -13.84 -11.29 -37.10
C ASN A 9 -14.96 -10.56 -37.87
N GLY A 10 -16.23 -10.79 -37.53
CA GLY A 10 -17.37 -10.09 -38.11
C GLY A 10 -18.37 -9.71 -37.02
N ASN A 11 -19.40 -8.95 -37.39
CA ASN A 11 -20.36 -8.41 -36.41
C ASN A 11 -21.17 -9.52 -35.72
N ASP A 12 -20.92 -9.70 -34.43
CA ASP A 12 -21.49 -10.74 -33.59
C ASP A 12 -22.44 -10.18 -32.53
N VAL A 13 -23.36 -11.05 -32.06
CA VAL A 13 -24.18 -10.77 -30.87
C VAL A 13 -23.83 -11.83 -29.83
N LEU A 14 -23.05 -11.43 -28.84
CA LEU A 14 -22.56 -12.31 -27.77
C LEU A 14 -23.43 -12.15 -26.53
N LYS A 15 -23.79 -13.30 -25.94
CA LYS A 15 -24.58 -13.37 -24.70
C LYS A 15 -23.87 -14.27 -23.70
N GLY A 16 -23.67 -13.75 -22.50
CA GLY A 16 -23.19 -14.52 -21.38
C GLY A 16 -24.25 -15.41 -20.78
N THR A 17 -23.92 -15.94 -19.61
CA THR A 17 -24.69 -16.87 -18.81
C THR A 17 -25.13 -16.19 -17.51
N SER A 18 -25.61 -16.95 -16.54
CA SER A 18 -25.98 -16.43 -15.21
C SER A 18 -24.82 -16.48 -14.21
N GLY A 19 -23.58 -16.45 -14.69
CA GLY A 19 -22.36 -16.53 -13.89
C GLY A 19 -21.26 -15.72 -14.56
N ASN A 20 -20.06 -15.69 -13.97
CA ASN A 20 -18.98 -14.84 -14.47
C ASN A 20 -18.54 -15.27 -15.88
N ASP A 21 -18.65 -14.38 -16.85
CA ASP A 21 -18.31 -14.62 -18.25
C ASP A 21 -17.21 -13.69 -18.75
N LYS A 22 -16.53 -14.12 -19.81
CA LYS A 22 -15.66 -13.29 -20.64
C LYS A 22 -16.13 -13.32 -22.07
N LEU A 23 -16.51 -12.17 -22.60
CA LEU A 23 -16.95 -12.03 -23.98
C LEU A 23 -15.86 -11.32 -24.78
N PHE A 24 -15.48 -11.92 -25.90
CA PHE A 24 -14.51 -11.37 -26.85
C PHE A 24 -15.20 -11.17 -28.21
N GLY A 25 -15.49 -9.92 -28.58
CA GLY A 25 -16.05 -9.58 -29.89
C GLY A 25 -15.08 -9.91 -31.03
N GLN A 26 -13.83 -9.48 -30.87
CA GLN A 26 -12.72 -9.56 -31.84
C GLN A 26 -12.71 -8.40 -32.82
N ALA A 27 -13.18 -8.57 -34.04
CA ALA A 27 -13.17 -7.51 -35.04
C ALA A 27 -14.55 -7.43 -35.67
N GLY A 28 -15.06 -6.23 -35.88
CA GLY A 28 -16.43 -6.04 -36.32
C GLY A 28 -17.15 -5.06 -35.40
N ASN A 29 -18.42 -4.82 -35.68
CA ASN A 29 -19.28 -4.03 -34.81
C ASN A 29 -20.15 -5.00 -34.02
N ASP A 30 -19.70 -5.35 -32.83
CA ASP A 30 -20.26 -6.41 -32.01
C ASP A 30 -21.27 -5.87 -31.00
N THR A 31 -22.17 -6.73 -30.53
CA THR A 31 -23.09 -6.44 -29.42
C THR A 31 -22.83 -7.43 -28.30
N LEU A 32 -22.32 -6.94 -27.17
CA LEU A 32 -21.94 -7.76 -26.03
C LEU A 32 -22.93 -7.57 -24.89
N ILE A 33 -23.60 -8.67 -24.52
CA ILE A 33 -24.49 -8.75 -23.35
C ILE A 33 -23.86 -9.72 -22.35
N GLY A 34 -23.26 -9.22 -21.27
CA GLY A 34 -22.52 -10.07 -20.32
C GLY A 34 -23.36 -11.09 -19.56
N VAL A 35 -24.68 -10.87 -19.49
CA VAL A 35 -25.61 -11.64 -18.66
C VAL A 35 -26.49 -12.57 -19.49
N GLU A 36 -27.17 -13.53 -18.85
CA GLU A 36 -28.39 -14.15 -19.38
C GLU A 36 -29.57 -13.16 -19.23
N PRO A 37 -30.09 -12.54 -20.31
CA PRO A 37 -31.03 -11.42 -20.21
C PRO A 37 -32.37 -11.78 -19.55
N LYS A 38 -32.74 -13.07 -19.55
CA LYS A 38 -33.95 -13.54 -18.86
C LYS A 38 -33.78 -13.64 -17.36
N ASN A 39 -32.55 -13.69 -16.87
CA ASN A 39 -32.23 -13.79 -15.45
C ASN A 39 -30.91 -13.04 -15.14
N PRO A 40 -30.87 -11.71 -15.32
CA PRO A 40 -29.64 -10.96 -15.21
C PRO A 40 -29.22 -10.68 -13.75
N ASN A 41 -30.14 -10.86 -12.79
CA ASN A 41 -29.93 -10.50 -11.39
C ASN A 41 -29.29 -11.63 -10.56
N SER A 42 -28.40 -12.43 -11.15
CA SER A 42 -27.52 -13.35 -10.41
C SER A 42 -26.22 -12.65 -10.02
N PRO A 43 -25.63 -12.95 -8.84
CA PRO A 43 -24.29 -12.48 -8.54
C PRO A 43 -23.31 -12.96 -9.62
N GLN A 44 -22.70 -12.02 -10.33
CA GLN A 44 -21.77 -12.29 -11.43
C GLN A 44 -20.83 -11.11 -11.72
N LYS A 45 -19.69 -11.41 -12.33
CA LYS A 45 -18.64 -10.45 -12.68
C LYS A 45 -18.15 -10.71 -14.09
N ASP A 46 -18.64 -9.93 -15.03
CA ASP A 46 -18.44 -10.18 -16.45
C ASP A 46 -17.35 -9.28 -17.03
N GLN A 47 -16.52 -9.82 -17.93
CA GLN A 47 -15.54 -9.04 -18.69
C GLN A 47 -15.98 -8.96 -20.15
N LEU A 48 -16.12 -7.74 -20.65
CA LEU A 48 -16.54 -7.45 -22.01
C LEU A 48 -15.39 -6.79 -22.76
N ILE A 49 -14.94 -7.44 -23.83
CA ILE A 49 -13.85 -7.00 -24.69
C ILE A 49 -14.44 -6.91 -26.10
N GLY A 50 -14.65 -5.70 -26.59
CA GLY A 50 -15.22 -5.47 -27.91
C GLY A 50 -14.24 -5.88 -29.01
N GLY A 51 -13.00 -5.42 -28.87
CA GLY A 51 -11.96 -5.55 -29.86
C GLY A 51 -11.97 -4.34 -30.80
N SER A 52 -11.79 -4.56 -32.10
CA SER A 52 -11.73 -3.46 -33.07
C SER A 52 -13.07 -3.27 -33.79
N GLY A 53 -13.58 -2.04 -33.80
CA GLY A 53 -14.82 -1.68 -34.49
C GLY A 53 -15.76 -0.87 -33.60
N ALA A 54 -16.98 -0.60 -34.06
CA ALA A 54 -17.94 0.18 -33.29
C ALA A 54 -18.86 -0.76 -32.51
N ASP A 55 -18.48 -1.08 -31.27
CA ASP A 55 -19.12 -2.09 -30.44
C ASP A 55 -20.22 -1.52 -29.53
N VAL A 56 -21.18 -2.37 -29.14
CA VAL A 56 -22.26 -2.01 -28.23
C VAL A 56 -22.22 -2.91 -27.00
N PHE A 57 -21.93 -2.31 -25.85
CA PHE A 57 -21.96 -2.97 -24.54
C PHE A 57 -23.35 -2.79 -23.91
N VAL A 58 -24.11 -3.87 -23.79
CA VAL A 58 -25.51 -3.83 -23.33
C VAL A 58 -25.59 -4.21 -21.85
N LEU A 59 -25.99 -3.24 -21.03
CA LEU A 59 -26.01 -3.36 -19.57
C LEU A 59 -27.41 -3.11 -18.98
N GLY A 60 -28.40 -2.97 -19.85
CA GLY A 60 -29.80 -2.83 -19.50
C GLY A 60 -30.64 -2.85 -20.77
N ASP A 61 -31.91 -3.17 -20.59
CA ASP A 61 -32.93 -3.08 -21.62
C ASP A 61 -34.09 -2.17 -21.18
N GLU A 62 -35.16 -2.14 -21.97
CA GLU A 62 -36.35 -1.33 -21.69
C GLU A 62 -37.03 -1.69 -20.35
N THR A 63 -36.71 -2.85 -19.76
CA THR A 63 -37.38 -3.39 -18.57
C THR A 63 -36.55 -3.29 -17.30
N GLN A 64 -35.22 -3.41 -17.39
CA GLN A 64 -34.34 -3.41 -16.22
C GLN A 64 -32.88 -3.12 -16.58
N SER A 65 -32.12 -2.65 -15.58
CA SER A 65 -30.66 -2.76 -15.59
C SER A 65 -30.24 -4.21 -15.31
N TYR A 66 -29.20 -4.66 -16.01
CA TYR A 66 -28.71 -6.05 -15.92
C TYR A 66 -27.78 -6.29 -14.73
N TYR A 67 -27.23 -5.23 -14.15
CA TYR A 67 -26.33 -5.26 -13.01
C TYR A 67 -26.91 -4.33 -11.96
N ASN A 68 -27.32 -4.85 -10.81
CA ASN A 68 -28.00 -4.06 -9.78
C ASN A 68 -27.94 -4.68 -8.37
N LEU A 69 -26.99 -5.60 -8.13
CA LEU A 69 -26.80 -6.18 -6.80
C LEU A 69 -25.72 -5.42 -6.05
N GLN A 70 -25.99 -5.14 -4.77
CA GLN A 70 -25.10 -4.39 -3.88
C GLN A 70 -23.76 -5.09 -3.67
N ASN A 71 -22.78 -4.34 -3.16
CA ASN A 71 -21.47 -4.82 -2.69
C ASN A 71 -20.62 -5.50 -3.79
N TRP A 72 -20.59 -4.93 -5.00
CA TRP A 72 -19.77 -5.43 -6.12
C TRP A 72 -20.08 -6.89 -6.51
N SER A 73 -21.24 -7.40 -6.12
CA SER A 73 -21.62 -8.80 -6.37
C SER A 73 -22.18 -9.01 -7.77
N ASN A 74 -22.58 -7.95 -8.47
CA ASN A 74 -23.07 -7.99 -9.85
C ASN A 74 -22.55 -6.76 -10.62
N ILE A 75 -21.47 -6.94 -11.40
CA ILE A 75 -20.78 -5.85 -12.13
C ILE A 75 -20.24 -6.32 -13.49
N ALA A 76 -20.24 -5.43 -14.49
CA ALA A 76 -19.51 -5.60 -15.75
C ALA A 76 -18.17 -4.84 -15.74
N ARG A 77 -17.15 -5.39 -16.38
CA ARG A 77 -15.91 -4.69 -16.71
C ARG A 77 -15.76 -4.59 -18.22
N ILE A 78 -15.77 -3.36 -18.75
CA ILE A 78 -15.49 -3.10 -20.16
C ILE A 78 -14.00 -2.76 -20.31
N VAL A 79 -13.29 -3.58 -21.07
CA VAL A 79 -11.81 -3.61 -21.04
C VAL A 79 -11.18 -2.64 -22.04
N ASP A 80 -11.77 -2.46 -23.21
CA ASP A 80 -11.15 -1.80 -24.37
C ASP A 80 -12.04 -0.74 -25.04
N PHE A 81 -12.99 -0.16 -24.29
CA PHE A 81 -13.91 0.85 -24.80
C PHE A 81 -13.18 1.98 -25.55
N SER A 82 -13.57 2.19 -26.81
CA SER A 82 -12.99 3.16 -27.72
C SER A 82 -14.06 4.04 -28.36
N ALA A 83 -14.30 5.20 -27.74
CA ALA A 83 -15.16 6.24 -28.32
C ALA A 83 -14.72 6.66 -29.74
N SER A 84 -13.41 6.61 -30.01
CA SER A 84 -12.85 6.88 -31.35
C SER A 84 -13.21 5.86 -32.41
N GLU A 85 -13.49 4.61 -32.01
CA GLU A 85 -13.94 3.56 -32.92
C GLU A 85 -15.46 3.56 -33.09
N GLY A 86 -16.18 4.22 -32.19
CA GLY A 86 -17.62 4.39 -32.23
C GLY A 86 -18.36 3.54 -31.21
N ASP A 87 -17.67 3.05 -30.19
CA ASP A 87 -18.25 2.23 -29.13
C ASP A 87 -19.34 2.94 -28.36
N ARG A 88 -20.32 2.15 -27.91
CA ARG A 88 -21.49 2.64 -27.19
C ARG A 88 -21.84 1.74 -26.02
N ILE A 89 -22.38 2.36 -24.97
CA ILE A 89 -22.89 1.68 -23.78
C ILE A 89 -24.41 1.88 -23.73
N GLN A 90 -25.15 0.78 -23.72
CA GLN A 90 -26.61 0.80 -23.55
C GLN A 90 -26.99 0.59 -22.09
N LEU A 91 -27.79 1.51 -21.55
CA LEU A 91 -28.29 1.57 -20.18
C LEU A 91 -29.82 1.60 -20.15
N HIS A 92 -30.40 1.21 -19.01
CA HIS A 92 -31.84 1.22 -18.77
C HIS A 92 -32.33 2.55 -18.19
N GLY A 93 -33.51 3.02 -18.58
CA GLY A 93 -34.16 4.16 -17.93
C GLY A 93 -33.54 5.49 -18.35
N ASP A 94 -33.39 6.43 -17.41
CA ASP A 94 -32.95 7.80 -17.71
C ASP A 94 -31.50 8.06 -17.30
N PRO A 95 -30.77 8.98 -17.96
CA PRO A 95 -29.44 9.40 -17.53
C PRO A 95 -29.37 9.89 -16.07
N GLY A 96 -30.48 10.38 -15.52
CA GLY A 96 -30.58 10.84 -14.13
C GLY A 96 -30.53 9.73 -13.08
N ASP A 97 -30.74 8.48 -13.48
CA ASP A 97 -30.64 7.31 -12.59
C ASP A 97 -29.19 6.89 -12.34
N TYR A 98 -28.26 7.48 -13.09
CA TYR A 98 -26.85 7.14 -13.08
C TYR A 98 -25.96 8.27 -12.55
N SER A 99 -24.84 7.87 -11.96
CA SER A 99 -23.74 8.76 -11.62
C SER A 99 -22.41 8.13 -12.02
N LEU A 100 -21.39 8.97 -12.26
CA LEU A 100 -20.04 8.50 -12.57
C LEU A 100 -19.11 8.78 -11.39
N LYS A 101 -18.29 7.80 -11.03
CA LYS A 101 -17.04 8.04 -10.30
C LYS A 101 -15.91 7.91 -11.31
N ILE A 102 -15.26 9.02 -11.64
CA ILE A 102 -14.08 9.03 -12.50
C ILE A 102 -12.87 8.97 -11.58
N SER A 103 -11.91 8.09 -11.89
CA SER A 103 -10.66 7.98 -11.14
C SER A 103 -9.91 9.30 -11.12
N ALA A 104 -9.08 9.53 -10.09
CA ALA A 104 -8.38 10.80 -9.93
C ALA A 104 -7.46 11.17 -11.11
N ASP A 105 -6.98 10.17 -11.85
CA ASP A 105 -6.15 10.29 -13.05
C ASP A 105 -6.94 10.42 -14.36
N GLN A 106 -8.27 10.34 -14.30
CA GLN A 106 -9.19 10.36 -15.44
C GLN A 106 -8.99 9.20 -16.44
N LYS A 107 -8.41 8.07 -16.01
CA LYS A 107 -8.18 6.89 -16.85
C LYS A 107 -9.17 5.75 -16.64
N SER A 108 -10.01 5.78 -15.61
CA SER A 108 -11.11 4.83 -15.43
C SER A 108 -12.39 5.53 -14.97
N THR A 109 -13.52 4.92 -15.30
CA THR A 109 -14.85 5.40 -14.93
C THR A 109 -15.70 4.26 -14.39
N HIS A 110 -16.24 4.44 -13.18
CA HIS A 110 -17.30 3.60 -12.64
C HIS A 110 -18.66 4.21 -12.90
N ILE A 111 -19.53 3.44 -13.54
CA ILE A 111 -20.93 3.80 -13.73
C ILE A 111 -21.71 3.24 -12.54
N LYS A 112 -22.41 4.12 -11.83
CA LYS A 112 -23.27 3.75 -10.71
C LYS A 112 -24.73 3.88 -11.10
N TYR A 113 -25.54 2.88 -10.80
CA TYR A 113 -26.99 2.90 -10.93
C TYR A 113 -27.60 2.93 -9.54
N GLN A 114 -28.40 3.94 -9.23
CA GLN A 114 -29.04 4.10 -7.91
C GLN A 114 -28.06 4.06 -6.71
N GLY A 115 -26.80 4.40 -6.94
CA GLY A 115 -25.73 4.44 -5.93
C GLY A 115 -24.79 3.24 -5.94
N ASP A 116 -25.19 2.11 -6.53
CA ASP A 116 -24.38 0.90 -6.64
C ASP A 116 -23.53 0.91 -7.91
N VAL A 117 -22.27 0.50 -7.82
CA VAL A 117 -21.39 0.37 -9.00
C VAL A 117 -21.83 -0.83 -9.83
N ILE A 118 -22.16 -0.57 -11.09
CA ILE A 118 -22.64 -1.59 -12.03
C ILE A 118 -21.67 -1.86 -13.18
N VAL A 119 -20.74 -0.94 -13.42
CA VAL A 119 -19.70 -1.08 -14.46
C VAL A 119 -18.41 -0.42 -14.03
N ALA A 120 -17.29 -1.04 -14.37
CA ALA A 120 -15.99 -0.40 -14.47
C ALA A 120 -15.56 -0.34 -15.96
N VAL A 121 -15.18 0.85 -16.44
CA VAL A 121 -14.71 1.07 -17.81
C VAL A 121 -13.33 1.73 -17.80
N ASN A 122 -12.43 1.23 -18.64
CA ASN A 122 -11.16 1.92 -18.90
C ASN A 122 -11.43 3.13 -19.80
N GLY A 123 -11.06 4.32 -19.33
CA GLY A 123 -11.25 5.60 -20.00
C GLY A 123 -12.12 6.57 -19.20
N LYS A 124 -12.05 7.85 -19.55
CA LYS A 124 -12.95 8.89 -19.04
C LYS A 124 -14.23 8.90 -19.87
N LEU A 125 -15.37 8.67 -19.22
CA LEU A 125 -16.68 8.79 -19.86
C LEU A 125 -17.44 10.00 -19.34
N ASN A 126 -18.47 10.42 -20.09
CA ASN A 126 -19.45 11.40 -19.67
C ASN A 126 -20.85 10.95 -20.11
N LEU A 127 -21.78 10.80 -19.16
CA LEU A 127 -23.13 10.26 -19.38
C LEU A 127 -23.96 11.01 -20.43
N LYS A 128 -23.54 12.23 -20.83
CA LYS A 128 -24.19 13.07 -21.84
C LYS A 128 -23.58 12.94 -23.24
N ASP A 129 -22.51 12.18 -23.39
CA ASP A 129 -21.85 11.98 -24.67
C ASP A 129 -22.65 10.98 -25.51
N SER A 130 -22.49 11.05 -26.84
CA SER A 130 -23.22 10.19 -27.80
C SER A 130 -22.93 8.68 -27.66
N GLU A 131 -21.96 8.36 -26.82
CA GLU A 131 -21.52 7.03 -26.40
C GLU A 131 -22.60 6.29 -25.60
N PHE A 132 -23.49 6.99 -24.90
CA PHE A 132 -24.56 6.34 -24.14
C PHE A 132 -25.87 6.26 -24.92
N SER A 133 -26.49 5.08 -24.91
CA SER A 133 -27.89 4.90 -25.29
C SER A 133 -28.71 4.52 -24.06
N TYR A 134 -29.85 5.19 -23.89
CA TYR A 134 -30.78 4.95 -22.80
C TYR A 134 -32.06 4.37 -23.39
N VAL A 135 -32.46 3.21 -22.89
CA VAL A 135 -33.67 2.52 -23.35
C VAL A 135 -34.72 2.53 -22.25
N ASP A 136 -35.78 3.28 -22.50
CA ASP A 136 -37.10 3.10 -21.90
C ASP A 136 -38.05 2.61 -23.01
N GLY A 137 -39.21 2.04 -22.69
CA GLY A 137 -40.14 1.43 -23.66
C GLY A 137 -40.78 2.38 -24.70
N GLY A 138 -40.07 3.39 -25.21
CA GLY A 138 -40.52 4.40 -26.17
C GLY A 138 -39.53 4.70 -27.32
N THR A 139 -39.39 3.77 -28.28
CA THR A 139 -38.95 3.93 -29.69
C THR A 139 -37.51 4.41 -30.03
N ALA A 140 -36.78 3.54 -30.74
CA ALA A 140 -35.46 3.79 -31.38
C ALA A 140 -35.55 4.60 -32.71
N PRO A 141 -34.41 5.10 -33.22
CA PRO A 141 -33.68 4.32 -34.23
C PRO A 141 -32.15 4.29 -34.09
N ILE A 142 -31.59 3.15 -34.54
CA ILE A 142 -30.16 2.84 -34.74
C ILE A 142 -29.62 3.58 -35.98
N PRO A 143 -28.51 4.35 -35.90
CA PRO A 143 -27.85 4.92 -37.08
C PRO A 143 -26.96 3.90 -37.81
N SER A 144 -26.91 3.99 -39.14
CA SER A 144 -26.08 3.16 -40.04
C SER A 144 -24.60 3.60 -40.11
N PRO A 145 -23.67 2.68 -40.41
CA PRO A 145 -22.22 2.90 -40.34
C PRO A 145 -21.66 3.69 -41.54
N THR A 146 -20.61 4.47 -41.26
CA THR A 146 -19.78 5.21 -42.23
C THR A 146 -18.42 4.50 -42.41
N PRO A 147 -17.77 4.51 -43.59
CA PRO A 147 -16.56 3.73 -43.83
C PRO A 147 -15.28 4.38 -43.24
N ASN A 148 -14.39 3.54 -42.72
CA ASN A 148 -13.15 3.90 -42.00
C ASN A 148 -11.89 3.90 -42.91
N PRO A 149 -10.89 4.78 -42.70
CA PRO A 149 -9.52 4.61 -43.21
C PRO A 149 -8.71 3.54 -42.47
N THR A 150 -7.64 3.07 -43.12
CA THR A 150 -6.82 1.90 -42.75
C THR A 150 -5.78 2.18 -41.63
N PRO A 151 -5.61 1.28 -40.64
CA PRO A 151 -4.59 1.41 -39.59
C PRO A 151 -3.21 0.80 -39.96
N THR A 152 -2.18 1.29 -39.26
CA THR A 152 -0.75 0.95 -39.37
C THR A 152 -0.33 0.14 -38.12
N PRO A 153 0.59 -0.84 -38.18
CA PRO A 153 0.85 -1.75 -37.06
C PRO A 153 1.70 -1.13 -35.91
N SER A 154 1.39 -1.56 -34.68
CA SER A 154 2.08 -1.24 -33.42
C SER A 154 3.21 -2.25 -33.10
N PRO A 155 4.29 -1.86 -32.39
CA PRO A 155 5.54 -2.62 -32.34
C PRO A 155 5.59 -3.70 -31.24
N THR A 156 6.49 -4.67 -31.45
CA THR A 156 6.77 -5.83 -30.61
C THR A 156 7.66 -5.46 -29.40
N PRO A 157 7.40 -5.98 -28.18
CA PRO A 157 8.23 -5.71 -27.00
C PRO A 157 9.63 -6.35 -27.09
N SER A 158 10.61 -5.70 -26.45
CA SER A 158 12.01 -6.13 -26.35
C SER A 158 12.24 -7.13 -25.21
N PRO A 159 13.27 -8.00 -25.30
CA PRO A 159 13.48 -9.09 -24.35
C PRO A 159 13.95 -8.61 -22.97
N VAL A 160 13.42 -9.27 -21.94
CA VAL A 160 13.75 -9.15 -20.52
C VAL A 160 15.18 -9.68 -20.24
N PRO A 161 15.99 -9.04 -19.38
CA PRO A 161 17.31 -9.55 -18.99
C PRO A 161 17.20 -10.87 -18.20
N ALA A 162 18.18 -11.76 -18.40
CA ALA A 162 18.23 -13.06 -17.74
C ALA A 162 18.44 -12.96 -16.21
N PRO A 163 17.89 -13.89 -15.41
CA PRO A 163 18.06 -13.94 -13.97
C PRO A 163 19.54 -14.09 -13.57
N VAL A 164 19.91 -13.41 -12.49
CA VAL A 164 21.21 -13.51 -11.82
C VAL A 164 21.38 -14.94 -11.27
N PRO A 165 22.53 -15.59 -11.46
CA PRO A 165 22.72 -16.97 -11.02
C PRO A 165 22.66 -17.09 -9.49
N THR A 166 21.94 -18.12 -9.03
CA THR A 166 21.92 -18.61 -7.64
C THR A 166 23.35 -18.75 -7.08
N PRO A 167 23.67 -18.19 -5.90
CA PRO A 167 24.93 -18.47 -5.25
C PRO A 167 25.00 -19.95 -4.87
N SER A 168 25.84 -20.71 -5.59
CA SER A 168 26.44 -21.91 -5.02
C SER A 168 27.51 -21.45 -4.01
N GLY A 169 27.06 -21.09 -2.81
CA GLY A 169 27.92 -20.39 -1.85
C GLY A 169 27.23 -20.15 -0.51
N SER A 170 28.04 -19.79 0.48
CA SER A 170 27.54 -19.29 1.76
C SER A 170 26.83 -17.95 1.55
N ILE A 171 25.71 -17.72 2.23
CA ILE A 171 25.07 -16.40 2.34
C ILE A 171 25.27 -15.82 3.74
N GLY A 172 25.07 -14.52 3.91
CA GLY A 172 25.02 -13.91 5.23
C GLY A 172 23.73 -14.22 5.96
N LYS A 173 23.75 -14.17 7.30
CA LYS A 173 22.56 -14.12 8.14
C LYS A 173 21.68 -12.96 7.68
N PHE A 174 20.37 -13.18 7.59
CA PHE A 174 19.36 -12.25 7.06
C PHE A 174 19.49 -11.89 5.57
N ASP A 175 20.47 -12.43 4.84
CA ASP A 175 20.50 -12.31 3.38
C ASP A 175 19.55 -13.32 2.74
N ILE A 176 19.14 -13.09 1.50
CA ILE A 176 18.17 -13.95 0.81
C ILE A 176 18.90 -15.13 0.16
N PHE A 177 18.51 -16.35 0.54
CA PHE A 177 18.76 -17.56 -0.24
C PHE A 177 17.66 -17.70 -1.30
N GLU A 178 18.03 -17.85 -2.58
CA GLU A 178 17.08 -18.12 -3.67
C GLU A 178 17.41 -19.43 -4.38
N ALA A 179 16.41 -20.29 -4.59
CA ALA A 179 16.51 -21.49 -5.41
C ALA A 179 15.44 -21.51 -6.51
N ASN A 180 15.81 -22.04 -7.67
CA ASN A 180 14.96 -22.11 -8.86
C ASN A 180 14.65 -23.57 -9.23
N PHE A 181 13.42 -23.83 -9.64
CA PHE A 181 12.92 -25.14 -10.03
C PHE A 181 12.10 -25.04 -11.31
N LYS A 182 12.15 -26.11 -12.12
CA LYS A 182 11.26 -26.30 -13.25
C LYS A 182 10.36 -27.52 -13.06
N ASP A 183 9.11 -27.41 -13.49
CA ASP A 183 8.13 -28.51 -13.51
C ASP A 183 7.77 -29.01 -14.92
N GLY A 184 8.10 -28.23 -15.96
CA GLY A 184 7.82 -28.51 -17.36
C GLY A 184 6.34 -28.39 -17.76
N LYS A 185 5.50 -27.67 -16.99
CA LYS A 185 4.05 -27.57 -17.20
C LYS A 185 3.62 -26.11 -17.41
N ASP A 186 2.45 -25.93 -18.04
CA ASP A 186 1.79 -24.63 -18.20
C ASP A 186 0.41 -24.68 -17.54
N TYR A 187 0.26 -23.94 -16.45
CA TYR A 187 -0.95 -23.87 -15.66
C TYR A 187 -1.80 -22.66 -16.05
N SER A 188 -3.13 -22.83 -16.03
CA SER A 188 -4.07 -21.73 -16.24
C SER A 188 -4.15 -20.81 -15.03
N ASN A 189 -3.99 -21.36 -13.81
CA ASN A 189 -3.85 -20.64 -12.55
C ASN A 189 -2.71 -21.29 -11.73
N PRO A 190 -1.45 -20.92 -11.96
CA PRO A 190 -0.31 -21.57 -11.33
C PRO A 190 -0.36 -21.58 -9.80
N TYR A 191 -0.63 -20.43 -9.16
CA TYR A 191 -0.59 -20.31 -7.70
C TYR A 191 -1.87 -20.79 -7.00
N GLY A 192 -2.98 -21.00 -7.73
CA GLY A 192 -4.17 -21.67 -7.19
C GLY A 192 -4.25 -23.18 -7.49
N GLN A 193 -3.44 -23.71 -8.42
CA GLN A 193 -3.46 -25.13 -8.81
C GLN A 193 -2.30 -25.95 -8.24
N VAL A 194 -1.16 -25.32 -7.95
CA VAL A 194 0.04 -25.99 -7.45
C VAL A 194 0.27 -25.60 -6.00
N ASP A 195 0.17 -26.59 -5.12
CA ASP A 195 0.58 -26.48 -3.73
C ASP A 195 2.01 -27.04 -3.66
N ALA A 196 2.98 -26.16 -3.42
CA ALA A 196 4.40 -26.51 -3.35
C ALA A 196 5.06 -25.73 -2.21
N LYS A 197 5.61 -26.46 -1.23
CA LYS A 197 6.23 -25.85 -0.05
C LYS A 197 7.58 -26.47 0.24
N ALA A 198 8.54 -25.65 0.63
CA ALA A 198 9.84 -26.07 1.12
C ALA A 198 9.83 -26.20 2.65
N ASN A 199 10.23 -27.37 3.13
CA ASN A 199 10.46 -27.63 4.54
C ASN A 199 11.95 -27.42 4.84
N PHE A 200 12.30 -26.30 5.45
CA PHE A 200 13.67 -26.01 5.89
C PHE A 200 13.96 -26.66 7.25
N THR A 201 15.22 -26.97 7.48
CA THR A 201 15.75 -27.36 8.78
C THR A 201 17.04 -26.59 9.03
N GLY A 202 17.05 -25.80 10.10
CA GLY A 202 18.19 -25.02 10.54
C GLY A 202 19.20 -25.83 11.35
N PRO A 203 20.38 -25.24 11.63
CA PRO A 203 21.44 -25.88 12.40
C PRO A 203 21.05 -26.15 13.87
N ASP A 204 20.02 -25.48 14.37
CA ASP A 204 19.41 -25.67 15.70
C ASP A 204 18.26 -26.70 15.71
N ASN A 205 18.00 -27.35 14.57
CA ASN A 205 16.87 -28.25 14.31
C ASN A 205 15.49 -27.58 14.30
N LYS A 206 15.39 -26.25 14.26
CA LYS A 206 14.12 -25.59 13.96
C LYS A 206 13.74 -25.84 12.51
N THR A 207 12.43 -25.94 12.26
CA THR A 207 11.88 -26.19 10.94
C THR A 207 10.94 -25.08 10.53
N TYR A 208 11.01 -24.72 9.26
CA TYR A 208 10.15 -23.69 8.66
C TYR A 208 9.51 -24.27 7.41
N GLU A 209 8.24 -23.97 7.20
CA GLU A 209 7.53 -24.26 5.97
C GLU A 209 7.34 -22.94 5.23
N ILE A 210 7.67 -22.92 3.94
CA ILE A 210 7.48 -21.74 3.10
C ILE A 210 6.97 -22.14 1.72
N PRO A 211 5.96 -21.47 1.16
CA PRO A 211 5.52 -21.75 -0.19
C PRO A 211 6.56 -21.38 -1.24
N LEU A 212 6.57 -22.12 -2.33
CA LEU A 212 7.22 -21.70 -3.57
C LEU A 212 6.29 -20.74 -4.31
N PHE A 213 6.84 -19.89 -5.16
CA PHE A 213 6.05 -19.03 -6.04
C PHE A 213 6.39 -19.25 -7.50
N TRP A 214 5.36 -19.18 -8.36
CA TRP A 214 5.51 -19.25 -9.80
C TRP A 214 6.09 -17.94 -10.36
N ASP A 215 7.11 -18.04 -11.21
CA ASP A 215 7.81 -16.88 -11.78
C ASP A 215 7.78 -16.86 -13.32
N GLY A 216 6.83 -17.57 -13.92
CA GLY A 216 6.57 -17.57 -15.36
C GLY A 216 6.94 -18.85 -16.06
N GLY A 217 6.22 -19.19 -17.14
CA GLY A 217 6.43 -20.44 -17.87
C GLY A 217 6.33 -21.66 -16.94
N ASP A 218 7.40 -22.44 -16.89
CA ASP A 218 7.56 -23.60 -16.00
C ASP A 218 8.46 -23.32 -14.79
N ASP A 219 8.80 -22.05 -14.53
CA ASP A 219 9.71 -21.62 -13.47
C ASP A 219 9.00 -21.39 -12.13
N TRP A 220 9.60 -21.96 -11.09
CA TRP A 220 9.21 -21.83 -9.69
C TRP A 220 10.41 -21.39 -8.86
N LYS A 221 10.17 -20.47 -7.92
CA LYS A 221 11.19 -19.92 -7.05
C LYS A 221 10.88 -20.17 -5.59
N LEU A 222 11.96 -20.17 -4.81
CA LEU A 222 11.96 -20.29 -3.37
C LEU A 222 12.90 -19.23 -2.82
N ARG A 223 12.44 -18.35 -1.93
CA ARG A 223 13.26 -17.35 -1.24
C ARG A 223 13.19 -17.55 0.27
N PHE A 224 14.31 -17.53 0.98
CA PHE A 224 14.35 -17.69 2.43
C PHE A 224 15.45 -16.82 3.05
N SER A 225 15.16 -16.16 4.17
CA SER A 225 16.09 -15.31 4.92
C SER A 225 16.42 -15.95 6.28
N PRO A 226 17.61 -16.57 6.46
CA PRO A 226 17.93 -17.33 7.65
C PRO A 226 18.42 -16.45 8.80
N GLU A 227 17.92 -16.71 9.99
CA GLU A 227 18.20 -16.01 11.24
C GLU A 227 19.36 -16.63 12.06
N VAL A 228 19.79 -17.84 11.71
CA VAL A 228 20.87 -18.58 12.40
C VAL A 228 22.00 -18.98 11.45
N THR A 229 23.24 -18.74 11.86
CA THR A 229 24.44 -19.18 11.13
C THR A 229 24.62 -20.69 11.21
N GLY A 230 25.10 -21.31 10.13
CA GLY A 230 25.36 -22.73 10.05
C GLY A 230 24.81 -23.36 8.78
N LYS A 231 24.71 -24.69 8.78
CA LYS A 231 24.20 -25.43 7.62
C LYS A 231 22.67 -25.52 7.69
N TRP A 232 22.04 -25.15 6.59
CA TRP A 232 20.60 -25.29 6.37
C TRP A 232 20.34 -26.32 5.28
N THR A 233 19.23 -27.05 5.41
CA THR A 233 18.75 -28.00 4.40
C THR A 233 17.27 -27.78 4.14
N TYR A 234 16.79 -28.11 2.93
CA TYR A 234 15.37 -28.08 2.64
C TYR A 234 14.93 -29.27 1.79
N THR A 235 13.65 -29.63 1.88
CA THR A 235 12.97 -30.58 0.97
C THR A 235 11.60 -30.04 0.58
N ILE A 236 11.25 -30.16 -0.69
CA ILE A 236 9.98 -29.69 -1.26
C ILE A 236 8.92 -30.78 -1.13
N SER A 237 7.76 -30.42 -0.61
CA SER A 237 6.51 -31.19 -0.68
C SER A 237 5.59 -30.51 -1.70
N SER A 238 5.04 -31.26 -2.65
CA SER A 238 4.11 -30.69 -3.62
C SER A 238 3.11 -31.70 -4.18
N ASN A 239 1.94 -31.21 -4.59
CA ASN A 239 1.00 -31.96 -5.44
C ASN A 239 1.53 -32.15 -6.88
N ASP A 240 2.51 -31.36 -7.30
CA ASP A 240 3.22 -31.53 -8.56
C ASP A 240 4.39 -32.52 -8.42
N SER A 241 4.33 -33.62 -9.17
CA SER A 241 5.34 -34.69 -9.09
C SER A 241 6.72 -34.31 -9.60
N ALA A 242 6.86 -33.27 -10.43
CA ALA A 242 8.15 -32.79 -10.89
C ALA A 242 8.83 -31.92 -9.82
N LEU A 243 8.07 -31.20 -9.00
CA LEU A 243 8.58 -30.40 -7.87
C LEU A 243 8.78 -31.24 -6.60
N ASN A 244 7.88 -32.18 -6.33
CA ASN A 244 7.86 -32.95 -5.09
C ASN A 244 9.15 -33.75 -4.85
N GLY A 245 9.69 -33.67 -3.63
CA GLY A 245 10.90 -34.39 -3.20
C GLY A 245 12.22 -33.74 -3.63
N LYS A 246 12.20 -32.62 -4.38
CA LYS A 246 13.42 -31.84 -4.63
C LYS A 246 13.99 -31.32 -3.31
N SER A 247 15.31 -31.31 -3.17
CA SER A 247 15.99 -30.93 -1.93
C SER A 247 17.32 -30.22 -2.21
N GLY A 248 17.83 -29.53 -1.19
CA GLY A 248 19.09 -28.80 -1.28
C GLY A 248 19.65 -28.42 0.09
N SER A 249 20.81 -27.76 0.08
CA SER A 249 21.45 -27.24 1.29
C SER A 249 22.35 -26.05 0.98
N PHE A 250 22.51 -25.16 1.95
CA PHE A 250 23.39 -24.00 1.87
C PHE A 250 23.99 -23.70 3.25
N ASN A 251 24.99 -22.81 3.32
CA ASN A 251 25.59 -22.38 4.58
C ASN A 251 25.30 -20.90 4.82
N VAL A 252 25.21 -20.54 6.09
CA VAL A 252 24.94 -19.18 6.56
C VAL A 252 26.08 -18.71 7.45
N THR A 253 26.64 -17.55 7.15
CA THR A 253 27.72 -16.89 7.90
C THR A 253 27.23 -15.60 8.54
N ASN A 254 28.00 -15.01 9.47
CA ASN A 254 27.69 -13.67 9.96
C ASN A 254 27.70 -12.63 8.82
N SER A 255 26.86 -11.61 8.94
CA SER A 255 26.74 -10.50 8.00
C SER A 255 26.55 -9.18 8.76
N SER A 256 26.60 -8.07 8.04
CA SER A 256 26.19 -6.75 8.55
C SER A 256 24.70 -6.45 8.33
N ASN A 257 23.97 -7.39 7.72
CA ASN A 257 22.54 -7.24 7.50
C ASN A 257 21.83 -7.25 8.86
N LYS A 258 20.85 -6.37 9.03
CA LYS A 258 20.14 -6.17 10.29
C LYS A 258 18.87 -7.03 10.40
N GLY A 259 18.41 -7.60 9.29
CA GLY A 259 17.11 -8.26 9.19
C GLY A 259 15.98 -7.26 8.99
N GLY A 260 14.75 -7.78 9.09
CA GLY A 260 13.51 -7.04 9.11
C GLY A 260 13.34 -6.16 10.33
N ILE A 261 12.19 -5.51 10.40
CA ILE A 261 11.75 -4.77 11.58
C ILE A 261 10.72 -5.57 12.36
N GLU A 262 10.72 -5.39 13.67
CA GLU A 262 9.79 -6.03 14.61
C GLU A 262 9.49 -5.07 15.78
N PRO A 263 8.40 -5.29 16.55
CA PRO A 263 8.21 -4.60 17.82
C PRO A 263 9.39 -4.86 18.76
N ASP A 264 9.86 -3.83 19.46
CA ASP A 264 10.91 -3.97 20.45
C ASP A 264 10.39 -4.78 21.66
N PRO A 265 10.98 -5.93 22.01
CA PRO A 265 10.53 -6.76 23.12
C PRO A 265 10.62 -6.09 24.50
N GLN A 266 11.50 -5.09 24.67
CA GLN A 266 11.64 -4.31 25.91
C GLN A 266 10.69 -3.11 25.93
N HIS A 267 10.37 -2.56 24.76
CA HIS A 267 9.51 -1.40 24.59
C HIS A 267 8.48 -1.65 23.47
N PRO A 268 7.40 -2.42 23.73
CA PRO A 268 6.52 -2.98 22.67
C PRO A 268 5.81 -1.97 21.77
N THR A 269 5.76 -0.70 22.14
CA THR A 269 5.25 0.42 21.35
C THR A 269 6.27 0.97 20.35
N HIS A 270 7.50 0.49 20.38
CA HIS A 270 8.62 0.90 19.54
C HIS A 270 9.10 -0.23 18.62
N PHE A 271 10.07 0.08 17.75
CA PHE A 271 10.61 -0.85 16.76
C PHE A 271 12.09 -1.14 16.97
N GLN A 272 12.49 -2.36 16.63
CA GLN A 272 13.89 -2.73 16.44
C GLN A 272 14.06 -3.51 15.12
N TYR A 273 15.30 -3.68 14.69
CA TYR A 273 15.65 -4.69 13.69
C TYR A 273 15.75 -6.08 14.34
N GLU A 274 15.59 -7.17 13.58
CA GLU A 274 15.73 -8.56 14.07
C GLU A 274 17.10 -8.86 14.72
N ASN A 275 18.14 -8.09 14.41
CA ASN A 275 19.43 -8.20 15.09
C ASN A 275 19.48 -7.51 16.47
N GLY A 276 18.39 -6.90 16.93
CA GLY A 276 18.26 -6.15 18.17
C GLY A 276 18.76 -4.71 18.12
N SER A 277 19.14 -4.17 16.95
CA SER A 277 19.52 -2.76 16.83
C SER A 277 18.31 -1.85 16.65
N ASN A 278 18.36 -0.64 17.22
CA ASN A 278 17.22 0.28 17.26
C ASN A 278 16.76 0.68 15.84
N TYR A 279 15.44 0.83 15.68
CA TYR A 279 14.82 1.31 14.46
C TYR A 279 13.89 2.49 14.74
N TYR A 280 14.21 3.66 14.19
CA TYR A 280 13.31 4.82 14.22
C TYR A 280 12.52 4.86 12.91
N LEU A 281 11.21 4.61 12.97
CA LEU A 281 10.34 4.69 11.80
C LEU A 281 10.10 6.16 11.42
N LEU A 282 10.68 6.57 10.31
CA LEU A 282 10.33 7.82 9.64
C LEU A 282 9.95 7.48 8.20
N GLY A 283 8.65 7.50 7.92
CA GLY A 283 8.10 7.05 6.66
C GLY A 283 7.78 8.19 5.69
N ASP A 284 7.96 7.96 4.39
CA ASP A 284 7.38 8.78 3.31
C ASP A 284 6.40 7.94 2.48
N THR A 285 5.55 8.59 1.69
CA THR A 285 4.50 7.93 0.91
C THR A 285 4.75 8.02 -0.58
N GLN A 286 4.89 6.86 -1.24
CA GLN A 286 4.87 6.73 -2.69
C GLN A 286 3.97 5.57 -3.12
N TRP A 287 2.68 5.85 -3.19
CA TRP A 287 1.68 4.85 -3.57
C TRP A 287 1.90 4.21 -4.94
N ARG A 288 2.49 4.93 -5.88
CA ARG A 288 2.70 4.48 -7.26
C ARG A 288 4.09 3.87 -7.47
N LEU A 289 4.77 3.49 -6.39
CA LEU A 289 6.09 2.85 -6.44
C LEU A 289 6.10 1.61 -7.30
N GLY A 290 4.99 0.87 -7.45
CA GLY A 290 4.92 -0.32 -8.29
C GLY A 290 4.71 -0.10 -9.79
N ASN A 291 4.38 1.13 -10.22
CA ASN A 291 3.96 1.42 -11.60
C ASN A 291 4.94 2.34 -12.33
N SER A 292 4.74 2.46 -13.65
CA SER A 292 5.40 3.46 -14.49
C SER A 292 4.35 4.25 -15.27
N ASP A 293 4.59 5.54 -15.44
CA ASP A 293 3.76 6.43 -16.24
C ASP A 293 4.66 7.48 -16.92
N PRO A 294 4.96 7.32 -18.22
CA PRO A 294 5.81 8.25 -18.95
C PRO A 294 5.27 9.68 -18.97
N ALA A 295 3.95 9.88 -18.90
CA ALA A 295 3.34 11.22 -18.89
C ALA A 295 3.66 11.99 -17.61
N GLU A 296 3.99 11.27 -16.53
CA GLU A 296 4.27 11.81 -15.20
C GLU A 296 5.74 11.68 -14.80
N ASN A 297 6.61 11.21 -15.71
CA ASN A 297 8.02 10.88 -15.43
C ASN A 297 8.20 9.83 -14.32
N LEU A 298 7.26 8.90 -14.18
CA LEU A 298 7.35 7.79 -13.24
C LEU A 298 7.90 6.55 -13.97
N ASN A 299 9.05 6.05 -13.56
CA ASN A 299 9.65 4.82 -14.07
C ASN A 299 10.65 4.28 -13.03
N ARG A 300 11.23 3.10 -13.30
CA ARG A 300 12.22 2.48 -12.40
C ARG A 300 13.33 3.44 -11.96
N ASN A 301 13.93 4.18 -12.89
CA ASN A 301 15.06 5.05 -12.58
C ASN A 301 14.63 6.20 -11.66
N THR A 302 13.49 6.84 -11.92
CA THR A 302 13.02 7.93 -11.06
C THR A 302 12.57 7.42 -9.69
N VAL A 303 12.03 6.20 -9.61
CA VAL A 303 11.78 5.52 -8.33
C VAL A 303 13.08 5.26 -7.57
N PHE A 304 14.16 4.84 -8.25
CA PHE A 304 15.47 4.65 -7.62
C PHE A 304 16.06 5.97 -7.13
N ASP A 305 15.95 7.04 -7.91
CA ASP A 305 16.37 8.38 -7.51
C ASP A 305 15.60 8.84 -6.26
N TYR A 306 14.29 8.57 -6.19
CA TYR A 306 13.47 8.85 -5.01
C TYR A 306 13.94 8.08 -3.77
N ILE A 307 14.18 6.78 -3.90
CA ILE A 307 14.71 5.93 -2.82
C ILE A 307 16.07 6.46 -2.34
N ASP A 308 16.97 6.81 -3.26
CA ASP A 308 18.28 7.37 -2.91
C ASP A 308 18.16 8.70 -2.18
N THR A 309 17.25 9.57 -2.62
CA THR A 309 16.95 10.83 -1.95
C THR A 309 16.48 10.57 -0.53
N ARG A 310 15.43 9.76 -0.34
CA ARG A 310 14.86 9.48 0.99
C ARG A 310 15.85 8.79 1.93
N ALA A 311 16.65 7.86 1.42
CA ALA A 311 17.70 7.22 2.21
C ALA A 311 18.77 8.23 2.68
N LYS A 312 19.23 9.15 1.81
CA LYS A 312 20.21 10.19 2.18
C LYS A 312 19.66 11.16 3.23
N GLN A 313 18.37 11.42 3.17
CA GLN A 313 17.67 12.29 4.12
C GLN A 313 17.42 11.59 5.46
N GLY A 314 17.54 10.26 5.51
CA GLY A 314 17.36 9.48 6.72
C GLY A 314 15.95 8.98 6.94
N PHE A 315 15.09 8.98 5.92
CA PHE A 315 13.89 8.14 5.94
C PHE A 315 14.30 6.67 5.98
N THR A 316 13.53 5.89 6.73
CA THR A 316 13.78 4.46 6.95
C THR A 316 12.65 3.60 6.37
N TYR A 317 11.52 4.21 6.05
CA TYR A 317 10.33 3.52 5.59
C TYR A 317 9.71 4.23 4.38
N ILE A 318 9.23 3.45 3.41
CA ILE A 318 8.39 3.98 2.32
C ILE A 318 7.09 3.19 2.30
N HIS A 319 5.99 3.91 2.43
CA HIS A 319 4.64 3.39 2.33
C HIS A 319 4.22 3.42 0.86
N ALA A 320 3.89 2.26 0.31
CA ALA A 320 3.73 2.06 -1.12
C ALA A 320 2.75 0.93 -1.43
N ALA A 321 2.31 0.85 -2.68
CA ALA A 321 1.52 -0.28 -3.15
C ALA A 321 2.19 -1.05 -4.27
N MET A 322 1.88 -2.35 -4.30
CA MET A 322 2.32 -3.28 -5.34
C MET A 322 1.81 -2.86 -6.72
N SER A 323 0.60 -2.34 -6.79
CA SER A 323 0.04 -1.72 -7.99
C SER A 323 -0.93 -0.61 -7.58
N ASN A 324 -1.22 0.29 -8.51
CA ASN A 324 -1.89 1.56 -8.25
C ASN A 324 -3.29 1.44 -7.65
N PHE A 325 -3.69 2.54 -7.03
CA PHE A 325 -5.07 2.97 -6.80
C PHE A 325 -5.97 2.77 -8.02
N GLU A 326 -7.21 2.36 -7.73
CA GLU A 326 -8.40 2.45 -8.60
C GLU A 326 -8.33 1.74 -9.97
N ASP A 327 -7.16 1.24 -10.41
CA ASP A 327 -7.01 0.59 -11.72
C ASP A 327 -5.72 -0.26 -11.84
N TRP A 328 -5.90 -1.57 -12.07
CA TRP A 328 -4.82 -2.53 -12.34
C TRP A 328 -4.49 -2.66 -13.85
N THR A 329 -4.91 -1.70 -14.68
CA THR A 329 -4.42 -1.57 -16.07
C THR A 329 -3.06 -0.88 -16.17
N ARG A 330 -2.56 -0.33 -15.06
CA ARG A 330 -1.31 0.41 -15.05
C ARG A 330 -0.12 -0.53 -15.07
N SER A 331 0.71 -0.35 -16.09
CA SER A 331 1.91 -1.14 -16.27
C SER A 331 3.10 -0.61 -15.47
N ASN A 332 4.11 -1.45 -15.34
CA ASN A 332 5.49 -1.03 -15.15
C ASN A 332 6.31 -1.52 -16.37
N GLU A 333 7.64 -1.50 -16.27
CA GLU A 333 8.53 -1.97 -17.34
C GLU A 333 8.31 -3.45 -17.70
N GLY A 334 7.67 -4.22 -16.82
CA GLY A 334 7.27 -5.61 -17.02
C GLY A 334 5.88 -5.82 -17.63
N GLY A 335 5.15 -4.75 -17.96
CA GLY A 335 3.77 -4.80 -18.47
C GLY A 335 2.73 -4.59 -17.38
N ILE A 336 1.48 -4.98 -17.63
CA ILE A 336 0.38 -4.89 -16.63
C ILE A 336 0.45 -6.06 -15.64
N PRO A 337 -0.17 -5.99 -14.45
CA PRO A 337 -0.02 -7.01 -13.40
C PRO A 337 -0.62 -8.38 -13.71
N TRP A 338 -1.48 -8.50 -14.73
CA TRP A 338 -2.21 -9.73 -15.06
C TRP A 338 -2.01 -10.10 -16.53
N THR A 339 -1.67 -11.36 -16.81
CA THR A 339 -1.66 -11.90 -18.19
C THR A 339 -2.92 -12.69 -18.52
N GLY A 340 -3.71 -13.05 -17.50
CA GLY A 340 -5.02 -13.68 -17.63
C GLY A 340 -6.07 -12.98 -16.78
N ASP A 341 -7.02 -13.76 -16.24
CA ASP A 341 -8.00 -13.29 -15.28
C ASP A 341 -7.31 -12.65 -14.07
N PRO A 342 -7.69 -11.41 -13.71
CA PRO A 342 -7.37 -10.88 -12.40
C PRO A 342 -7.80 -11.87 -11.33
N GLY A 343 -6.92 -12.12 -10.36
CA GLY A 343 -7.11 -13.12 -9.31
C GLY A 343 -6.66 -14.55 -9.66
N GLU A 344 -6.50 -14.91 -10.94
CA GLU A 344 -6.10 -16.29 -11.33
C GLU A 344 -4.74 -16.38 -12.07
N LYS A 345 -4.31 -15.37 -12.85
CA LYS A 345 -3.00 -15.44 -13.55
C LYS A 345 -2.28 -14.09 -13.63
N VAL A 346 -1.32 -13.91 -12.71
CA VAL A 346 -0.39 -12.79 -12.66
C VAL A 346 0.48 -12.69 -13.92
N ASN A 347 1.00 -11.51 -14.20
CA ASN A 347 2.09 -11.29 -15.14
C ASN A 347 3.43 -11.36 -14.40
N PRO A 348 4.24 -12.43 -14.60
CA PRO A 348 5.56 -12.53 -13.95
C PRO A 348 6.45 -11.32 -14.22
N GLY A 349 6.40 -10.74 -15.42
CA GLY A 349 7.23 -9.58 -15.77
C GLY A 349 6.96 -8.38 -14.85
N PHE A 350 5.69 -8.14 -14.50
CA PHE A 350 5.31 -7.05 -13.59
C PHE A 350 5.89 -7.26 -12.19
N PHE A 351 5.83 -8.48 -11.66
CA PHE A 351 6.33 -8.80 -10.32
C PHE A 351 7.86 -8.94 -10.28
N GLN A 352 8.51 -9.33 -11.39
CA GLN A 352 9.97 -9.28 -11.54
C GLN A 352 10.49 -7.84 -11.54
N GLU A 353 9.74 -6.91 -12.13
CA GLU A 353 10.04 -5.48 -12.00
C GLU A 353 9.88 -4.99 -10.56
N LEU A 354 8.84 -5.44 -9.85
CA LEU A 354 8.66 -5.13 -8.43
C LEU A 354 9.80 -5.68 -7.58
N ASP A 355 10.28 -6.91 -7.83
CA ASP A 355 11.45 -7.48 -7.16
C ASP A 355 12.63 -6.49 -7.22
N GLN A 356 12.93 -5.92 -8.39
CA GLN A 356 14.02 -4.95 -8.55
C GLN A 356 13.83 -3.68 -7.70
N ARG A 357 12.59 -3.22 -7.53
CA ARG A 357 12.28 -2.03 -6.74
C ARG A 357 12.34 -2.29 -5.23
N VAL A 358 11.87 -3.46 -4.80
CA VAL A 358 11.96 -3.93 -3.40
C VAL A 358 13.42 -4.14 -3.01
N GLU A 359 14.17 -4.89 -3.81
CA GLU A 359 15.61 -5.15 -3.60
C GLU A 359 16.39 -3.84 -3.53
N TYR A 360 16.09 -2.88 -4.41
CA TYR A 360 16.77 -1.58 -4.39
C TYR A 360 16.46 -0.80 -3.11
N ALA A 361 15.20 -0.70 -2.70
CA ALA A 361 14.80 -0.02 -1.45
C ALA A 361 15.53 -0.63 -0.23
N ASN A 362 15.50 -1.96 -0.12
CA ASN A 362 16.16 -2.67 0.97
C ASN A 362 17.69 -2.48 0.95
N SER A 363 18.32 -2.43 -0.23
CA SER A 363 19.76 -2.15 -0.37
C SER A 363 20.16 -0.76 0.16
N LYS A 364 19.20 0.17 0.25
CA LYS A 364 19.39 1.53 0.78
C LYS A 364 18.97 1.64 2.25
N GLY A 365 18.64 0.53 2.89
CA GLY A 365 18.18 0.49 4.28
C GLY A 365 16.74 0.98 4.47
N ILE A 366 15.95 1.00 3.40
CA ILE A 366 14.53 1.35 3.44
C ILE A 366 13.67 0.09 3.50
N THR A 367 12.82 0.01 4.52
CA THR A 367 11.74 -0.98 4.63
C THR A 367 10.53 -0.50 3.84
N LEU A 368 9.90 -1.39 3.06
CA LEU A 368 8.68 -1.05 2.33
C LEU A 368 7.43 -1.46 3.11
N GLY A 369 6.59 -0.49 3.45
CA GLY A 369 5.19 -0.72 3.78
C GLY A 369 4.43 -1.08 2.53
N PHE A 370 4.35 -2.38 2.23
CA PHE A 370 4.02 -2.87 0.91
C PHE A 370 2.58 -3.38 0.85
N MET A 371 1.71 -2.54 0.31
CA MET A 371 0.29 -2.81 0.21
C MET A 371 -0.03 -3.76 -0.94
N LEU A 372 -0.76 -4.82 -0.60
CA LEU A 372 -1.18 -5.85 -1.55
C LEU A 372 -2.15 -5.28 -2.59
N ASN A 373 -3.24 -4.66 -2.12
CA ASN A 373 -4.30 -4.11 -2.95
C ASN A 373 -5.07 -3.03 -2.17
N TRP A 374 -5.75 -2.13 -2.88
CA TRP A 374 -6.83 -1.34 -2.28
C TRP A 374 -8.09 -2.16 -2.07
N SER A 375 -8.95 -1.70 -1.17
CA SER A 375 -10.29 -2.27 -0.93
C SER A 375 -11.07 -2.47 -2.22
N GLN A 376 -11.05 -1.46 -3.09
CA GLN A 376 -11.69 -1.51 -4.41
C GLN A 376 -11.09 -2.59 -5.31
N SER A 377 -9.77 -2.72 -5.36
CA SER A 377 -9.11 -3.76 -6.17
C SER A 377 -9.38 -5.16 -5.66
N TRP A 378 -9.44 -5.34 -4.33
CA TRP A 378 -9.89 -6.60 -3.74
C TRP A 378 -11.33 -6.94 -4.12
N ALA A 379 -12.21 -5.93 -4.23
CA ALA A 379 -13.60 -6.11 -4.61
C ALA A 379 -13.74 -6.44 -6.10
N GLU A 380 -13.04 -5.71 -6.97
CA GLU A 380 -13.17 -5.80 -8.42
C GLU A 380 -12.50 -7.04 -9.01
N ASN A 381 -11.25 -7.30 -8.63
CA ASN A 381 -10.40 -8.25 -9.35
C ASN A 381 -10.57 -9.70 -8.90
N PHE A 382 -11.11 -9.91 -7.70
CA PHE A 382 -11.24 -11.23 -7.09
C PHE A 382 -12.70 -11.60 -6.96
N ASP A 383 -13.09 -12.70 -7.60
CA ASP A 383 -14.45 -13.22 -7.59
C ASP A 383 -14.75 -13.93 -6.28
N THR A 384 -13.77 -14.65 -5.75
CA THR A 384 -13.93 -15.47 -4.54
C THR A 384 -12.97 -15.08 -3.43
N GLN A 385 -13.31 -15.45 -2.19
CA GLN A 385 -12.37 -15.30 -1.09
C GLN A 385 -11.12 -16.16 -1.30
N GLN A 386 -11.26 -17.36 -1.86
CA GLN A 386 -10.12 -18.25 -2.10
C GLN A 386 -9.08 -17.61 -3.03
N GLU A 387 -9.49 -16.96 -4.11
CA GLU A 387 -8.56 -16.24 -5.00
C GLU A 387 -7.78 -15.14 -4.27
N ARG A 388 -8.41 -14.46 -3.29
CA ARG A 388 -7.71 -13.47 -2.45
C ARG A 388 -6.66 -14.12 -1.56
N LEU A 389 -6.98 -15.28 -0.99
CA LEU A 389 -6.06 -16.03 -0.14
C LEU A 389 -4.89 -16.60 -0.94
N ASP A 390 -5.17 -17.18 -2.11
CA ASP A 390 -4.15 -17.71 -3.02
C ASP A 390 -3.19 -16.60 -3.48
N PHE A 391 -3.71 -15.41 -3.79
CA PHE A 391 -2.88 -14.26 -4.12
C PHE A 391 -2.07 -13.75 -2.92
N ALA A 392 -2.66 -13.70 -1.72
CA ALA A 392 -1.93 -13.33 -0.51
C ALA A 392 -0.79 -14.30 -0.20
N GLU A 393 -1.01 -15.61 -0.36
CA GLU A 393 0.03 -16.64 -0.25
C GLU A 393 1.12 -16.44 -1.30
N TYR A 394 0.75 -16.21 -2.57
CA TYR A 394 1.69 -15.94 -3.66
C TYR A 394 2.61 -14.74 -3.35
N ILE A 395 2.04 -13.64 -2.88
CA ILE A 395 2.79 -12.43 -2.51
C ILE A 395 3.68 -12.68 -1.30
N THR A 396 3.18 -13.40 -0.29
CA THR A 396 3.95 -13.74 0.92
C THR A 396 5.14 -14.62 0.56
N ALA A 397 4.95 -15.63 -0.29
CA ALA A 397 6.01 -16.50 -0.78
C ALA A 397 7.10 -15.75 -1.56
N ARG A 398 6.70 -14.70 -2.30
CA ARG A 398 7.62 -13.89 -3.13
C ARG A 398 8.46 -12.90 -2.33
N TYR A 399 7.89 -12.31 -1.27
CA TYR A 399 8.49 -11.15 -0.58
C TYR A 399 8.76 -11.33 0.92
N SER A 400 8.35 -12.44 1.56
CA SER A 400 8.60 -12.63 3.00
C SER A 400 10.08 -12.68 3.37
N ALA A 401 10.97 -13.03 2.43
CA ALA A 401 12.41 -12.98 2.63
C ALA A 401 12.99 -11.55 2.57
N ASP A 402 12.25 -10.59 2.02
CA ASP A 402 12.64 -9.18 1.88
C ASP A 402 12.28 -8.34 3.12
N ASN A 403 12.88 -7.15 3.25
CA ASN A 403 12.52 -6.19 4.30
C ASN A 403 11.26 -5.42 3.91
N VAL A 404 10.12 -6.05 4.16
CA VAL A 404 8.78 -5.51 3.95
C VAL A 404 7.94 -5.52 5.23
N VAL A 405 6.96 -4.64 5.28
CA VAL A 405 5.79 -4.73 6.15
C VAL A 405 4.61 -5.01 5.22
N PHE A 406 3.92 -6.13 5.40
CA PHE A 406 2.77 -6.46 4.57
C PHE A 406 1.57 -5.61 4.98
N LEU A 407 1.05 -4.81 4.05
CA LEU A 407 -0.19 -4.07 4.29
C LEU A 407 -1.33 -4.75 3.55
N VAL A 408 -2.23 -5.39 4.30
CA VAL A 408 -3.32 -6.24 3.77
C VAL A 408 -4.18 -5.48 2.76
N SER A 409 -4.52 -4.24 3.07
CA SER A 409 -5.38 -3.42 2.23
C SER A 409 -5.15 -1.93 2.44
N GLY A 410 -5.40 -1.16 1.38
CA GLY A 410 -5.62 0.28 1.40
C GLY A 410 -7.08 0.62 1.60
N GLU A 411 -7.37 1.49 2.58
CA GLU A 411 -8.71 2.02 2.86
C GLU A 411 -9.75 0.89 2.98
N PHE A 412 -9.43 -0.12 3.81
CA PHE A 412 -10.12 -1.41 3.85
C PHE A 412 -11.65 -1.30 4.04
N ASN A 413 -12.11 -0.24 4.70
CA ASN A 413 -13.49 -0.03 5.11
C ASN A 413 -14.37 0.66 4.05
N GLU A 414 -13.88 0.81 2.81
CA GLU A 414 -14.65 1.42 1.73
C GLU A 414 -15.58 0.44 1.00
N GLU A 415 -15.12 -0.76 0.65
CA GLU A 415 -15.82 -1.60 -0.33
C GLU A 415 -16.19 -3.01 0.17
N LEU A 416 -15.35 -3.62 1.00
CA LEU A 416 -15.54 -5.00 1.47
C LEU A 416 -15.69 -5.09 2.99
N THR A 417 -16.18 -6.23 3.46
CA THR A 417 -16.33 -6.44 4.89
C THR A 417 -14.98 -6.70 5.56
N PRO A 418 -14.71 -6.08 6.72
CA PRO A 418 -13.89 -6.63 7.79
C PRO A 418 -13.33 -8.06 7.73
N ASP A 419 -14.21 -9.06 7.72
CA ASP A 419 -13.84 -10.47 7.93
C ASP A 419 -13.09 -11.07 6.73
N ILE A 420 -13.24 -10.46 5.54
CA ILE A 420 -12.43 -10.79 4.35
C ILE A 420 -10.96 -10.48 4.63
N TYR A 421 -10.69 -9.30 5.18
CA TYR A 421 -9.33 -8.86 5.48
C TYR A 421 -8.70 -9.61 6.64
N SER A 422 -9.47 -9.94 7.67
CA SER A 422 -9.01 -10.80 8.77
C SER A 422 -8.52 -12.16 8.27
N GLN A 423 -9.17 -12.74 7.26
CA GLN A 423 -8.72 -14.01 6.66
C GLN A 423 -7.47 -13.83 5.80
N ILE A 424 -7.33 -12.72 5.08
CA ILE A 424 -6.14 -12.41 4.30
C ILE A 424 -4.94 -12.23 5.24
N GLY A 425 -5.06 -11.43 6.30
CA GLY A 425 -4.00 -11.22 7.29
C GLY A 425 -3.54 -12.52 7.95
N LYS A 426 -4.48 -13.41 8.32
CA LYS A 426 -4.15 -14.76 8.82
C LYS A 426 -3.43 -15.63 7.80
N THR A 427 -3.76 -15.48 6.52
CA THR A 427 -3.11 -16.24 5.44
C THR A 427 -1.68 -15.78 5.22
N ILE A 428 -1.41 -14.48 5.31
CA ILE A 428 -0.04 -13.94 5.28
C ILE A 428 0.74 -14.49 6.47
N ALA A 429 0.24 -14.33 7.69
CA ALA A 429 0.91 -14.80 8.91
C ALA A 429 1.17 -16.32 8.91
N ALA A 430 0.26 -17.13 8.36
CA ALA A 430 0.43 -18.57 8.29
C ALA A 430 1.47 -19.05 7.27
N ASN A 431 1.82 -18.21 6.28
CA ASN A 431 2.73 -18.54 5.19
C ASN A 431 4.02 -17.72 5.19
N ASP A 432 4.20 -16.84 6.19
CA ASP A 432 5.43 -16.08 6.41
C ASP A 432 6.26 -16.71 7.53
N PRO A 433 7.38 -17.39 7.21
CA PRO A 433 8.24 -17.99 8.23
C PRO A 433 9.20 -16.99 8.89
N HIS A 434 9.21 -15.73 8.46
CA HIS A 434 10.15 -14.69 8.90
C HIS A 434 9.49 -13.65 9.82
N ASP A 435 8.23 -13.86 10.21
CA ASP A 435 7.48 -12.99 11.12
C ASP A 435 7.51 -11.50 10.71
N ARG A 436 7.39 -11.20 9.40
CA ARG A 436 7.33 -9.81 8.92
C ARG A 436 6.12 -9.12 9.53
N MET A 437 6.27 -7.85 9.87
CA MET A 437 5.15 -7.09 10.42
C MET A 437 4.02 -7.02 9.40
N ILE A 438 2.78 -7.16 9.89
CA ILE A 438 1.56 -7.09 9.08
C ILE A 438 0.68 -5.97 9.62
N GLY A 439 0.24 -5.10 8.71
CA GLY A 439 -0.67 -4.00 8.98
C GLY A 439 -1.84 -3.98 8.00
N ILE A 440 -2.73 -3.02 8.18
CA ILE A 440 -3.82 -2.71 7.25
C ILE A 440 -4.08 -1.20 7.34
N HIS A 441 -4.52 -0.58 6.26
CA HIS A 441 -4.78 0.86 6.17
C HIS A 441 -6.29 1.13 6.02
N ALA A 442 -6.80 2.21 6.58
CA ALA A 442 -8.23 2.54 6.66
C ALA A 442 -8.50 4.02 6.50
N THR A 443 -9.73 4.41 6.15
CA THR A 443 -10.22 5.78 6.35
C THR A 443 -10.56 6.02 7.83
N GLY A 444 -9.54 6.02 8.68
CA GLY A 444 -9.66 6.19 10.13
C GLY A 444 -8.75 5.25 10.92
N SER A 445 -9.34 4.56 11.91
CA SER A 445 -8.65 3.63 12.82
C SER A 445 -8.82 2.19 12.39
N VAL A 446 -7.74 1.41 12.53
CA VAL A 446 -7.72 -0.05 12.32
C VAL A 446 -7.72 -0.83 13.63
N SER A 447 -7.92 -0.16 14.77
CA SER A 447 -7.89 -0.74 16.12
C SER A 447 -8.79 -1.98 16.34
N ARG A 448 -9.80 -2.19 15.49
CA ARG A 448 -10.56 -3.45 15.43
C ARG A 448 -9.69 -4.69 15.20
N PHE A 449 -8.61 -4.55 14.42
CA PHE A 449 -7.68 -5.62 14.09
C PHE A 449 -6.54 -5.74 15.09
N ALA A 450 -6.33 -4.76 15.98
CA ALA A 450 -5.22 -4.73 16.93
C ALA A 450 -5.19 -5.95 17.88
N LYS A 451 -6.34 -6.61 18.09
CA LYS A 451 -6.45 -7.85 18.89
C LYS A 451 -6.27 -9.13 18.09
N GLU A 452 -6.17 -9.06 16.76
CA GLU A 452 -5.88 -10.21 15.94
C GLU A 452 -4.38 -10.53 16.00
N ASP A 453 -4.05 -11.82 16.11
CA ASP A 453 -2.67 -12.28 16.31
C ASP A 453 -1.73 -11.88 15.15
N TRP A 454 -2.28 -11.76 13.93
CA TRP A 454 -1.50 -11.34 12.75
C TRP A 454 -1.19 -9.84 12.74
N MET A 455 -1.96 -8.99 13.45
CA MET A 455 -1.82 -7.54 13.35
C MET A 455 -0.65 -7.07 14.24
N SER A 456 0.38 -6.50 13.64
CA SER A 456 1.58 -6.05 14.38
C SER A 456 1.45 -4.67 15.02
N PHE A 457 0.42 -3.90 14.65
CA PHE A 457 0.24 -2.51 15.10
C PHE A 457 -0.96 -2.37 16.05
N GLY A 458 -0.84 -1.46 17.02
CA GLY A 458 -1.96 -1.04 17.87
C GLY A 458 -2.95 -0.19 17.08
N ASP A 459 -2.41 0.63 16.17
CA ASP A 459 -3.15 1.29 15.12
C ASP A 459 -2.20 1.69 13.97
N TYR A 460 -2.74 1.73 12.75
CA TYR A 460 -2.08 2.15 11.52
C TYR A 460 -3.03 3.13 10.82
N LEU A 461 -2.98 4.37 11.29
CA LEU A 461 -4.06 5.36 11.21
C LEU A 461 -4.01 6.17 9.91
N GLN A 462 -5.19 6.53 9.40
CA GLN A 462 -5.38 7.69 8.55
C GLN A 462 -6.20 8.72 9.33
N THR A 463 -5.60 9.86 9.68
CA THR A 463 -6.34 10.89 10.41
C THR A 463 -5.80 12.29 10.17
N TYR A 464 -6.70 13.23 9.89
CA TYR A 464 -6.38 14.63 9.59
C TYR A 464 -6.71 15.60 10.74
N SER A 465 -7.05 15.07 11.91
CA SER A 465 -7.41 15.84 13.12
C SER A 465 -7.28 15.00 14.38
N SER A 466 -7.22 15.65 15.55
CA SER A 466 -7.07 14.99 16.86
C SER A 466 -5.91 13.98 16.86
N TYR A 467 -4.77 14.41 16.31
CA TYR A 467 -3.62 13.56 16.04
C TYR A 467 -3.14 12.84 17.30
N HIS A 468 -2.90 13.61 18.37
CA HIS A 468 -2.41 13.10 19.64
C HIS A 468 -3.37 12.06 20.25
N ASP A 469 -4.61 12.45 20.55
CA ASP A 469 -5.62 11.59 21.17
C ASP A 469 -5.84 10.26 20.43
N LYS A 470 -5.79 10.29 19.08
CA LYS A 470 -6.02 9.09 18.26
C LYS A 470 -4.82 8.15 18.27
N VAL A 471 -3.60 8.69 18.29
CA VAL A 471 -2.38 7.89 18.44
C VAL A 471 -2.35 7.24 19.82
N GLU A 472 -2.56 8.04 20.88
CA GLU A 472 -2.57 7.57 22.26
C GLU A 472 -3.62 6.46 22.48
N ALA A 473 -4.82 6.61 21.88
CA ALA A 473 -5.87 5.60 21.96
C ALA A 473 -5.49 4.22 21.38
N GLY A 474 -4.49 4.16 20.50
CA GLY A 474 -3.93 2.94 19.92
C GLY A 474 -2.87 2.27 20.81
N LEU A 475 -2.16 3.03 21.65
CA LEU A 475 -1.07 2.51 22.49
C LEU A 475 -1.53 1.50 23.54
N LYS A 476 -2.81 1.54 23.94
CA LYS A 476 -3.43 0.60 24.91
C LYS A 476 -3.35 -0.89 24.51
N TYR A 477 -2.91 -1.19 23.29
CA TYR A 477 -2.76 -2.54 22.78
C TYR A 477 -1.33 -3.09 22.92
N ASP A 478 -0.41 -2.34 23.55
CA ASP A 478 1.00 -2.72 23.76
C ASP A 478 1.70 -3.09 22.44
N LYS A 479 1.42 -2.30 21.39
CA LYS A 479 1.93 -2.47 20.03
C LYS A 479 2.28 -1.10 19.44
N PRO A 480 3.18 -1.02 18.45
CA PRO A 480 3.51 0.25 17.83
C PRO A 480 2.31 0.88 17.15
N VAL A 481 2.20 2.21 17.22
CA VAL A 481 1.16 2.99 16.55
C VAL A 481 1.80 3.88 15.50
N VAL A 482 1.29 3.81 14.28
CA VAL A 482 1.77 4.63 13.16
C VAL A 482 0.61 5.47 12.66
N ASN A 483 0.76 6.79 12.64
CA ASN A 483 -0.09 7.65 11.85
C ASN A 483 0.41 7.62 10.40
N SER A 484 -0.13 6.69 9.63
CA SER A 484 0.35 6.33 8.30
C SER A 484 -0.12 7.28 7.20
N GLU A 485 -1.08 8.15 7.50
CA GLU A 485 -1.52 9.23 6.62
C GLU A 485 -2.20 10.35 7.43
N TYR A 486 -1.45 11.41 7.72
CA TYR A 486 -1.89 12.54 8.55
C TYR A 486 -2.06 13.86 7.78
N GLY A 487 -1.98 13.74 6.46
CA GLY A 487 -2.06 14.78 5.46
C GLY A 487 -0.77 14.94 4.69
N TYR A 488 -0.87 15.42 3.45
CA TYR A 488 0.28 15.61 2.57
C TYR A 488 0.65 17.08 2.44
N TYR A 489 1.94 17.41 2.42
CA TYR A 489 2.38 18.77 2.18
C TYR A 489 2.32 19.10 0.68
N LEU A 490 1.44 20.02 0.29
CA LEU A 490 1.15 20.30 -1.13
C LEU A 490 1.92 21.48 -1.72
N ALA A 491 2.66 22.24 -0.91
CA ALA A 491 3.47 23.40 -1.27
C ALA A 491 2.88 24.33 -2.35
N ASN A 492 2.43 25.53 -1.96
CA ASN A 492 1.91 26.57 -2.85
C ASN A 492 0.58 26.26 -3.59
N ARG A 493 -0.13 25.17 -3.26
CA ARG A 493 -1.41 24.82 -3.89
C ARG A 493 -2.61 25.35 -3.10
N GLN A 494 -2.96 26.62 -3.26
CA GLN A 494 -4.10 27.21 -2.55
C GLN A 494 -5.41 26.44 -2.78
N ASN A 495 -6.08 26.06 -1.69
CA ASN A 495 -7.28 25.23 -1.61
C ASN A 495 -6.99 23.71 -1.62
N ALA A 496 -6.06 23.25 -0.78
CA ALA A 496 -6.02 21.84 -0.44
C ALA A 496 -7.40 21.34 -0.01
N ASP A 497 -7.78 20.17 -0.53
CA ASP A 497 -8.85 19.36 0.02
C ASP A 497 -8.53 18.98 1.48
N TRP A 498 -9.47 18.35 2.19
CA TRP A 498 -9.32 17.94 3.59
C TRP A 498 -8.12 16.99 3.86
N VAL A 499 -7.47 16.48 2.82
CA VAL A 499 -6.31 15.57 2.87
C VAL A 499 -4.99 16.32 2.74
N GLY A 500 -4.94 17.46 2.04
CA GLY A 500 -3.72 18.24 1.82
C GLY A 500 -3.48 19.35 2.84
N LYS A 501 -2.21 19.72 3.04
CA LYS A 501 -1.78 20.86 3.86
C LYS A 501 -0.90 21.80 3.04
N ASP A 502 -1.34 23.04 2.92
CA ASP A 502 -0.60 24.09 2.20
C ASP A 502 0.41 24.82 3.11
N ALA A 503 0.20 24.76 4.43
CA ALA A 503 1.02 25.45 5.41
C ALA A 503 2.06 24.49 6.05
N LEU A 504 3.34 24.86 5.96
CA LEU A 504 4.46 24.14 6.57
C LEU A 504 4.25 23.93 8.08
N THR A 505 3.87 24.98 8.81
CA THR A 505 3.54 24.87 10.24
C THR A 505 2.42 23.87 10.51
N GLY A 506 1.45 23.73 9.61
CA GLY A 506 0.31 22.82 9.80
C GLY A 506 0.68 21.34 9.69
N ILE A 507 1.67 21.00 8.85
CA ILE A 507 2.19 19.62 8.73
C ILE A 507 3.18 19.34 9.86
N ARG A 508 4.08 20.29 10.20
CA ARG A 508 4.99 20.17 11.35
C ARG A 508 4.23 19.93 12.65
N ASN A 509 3.20 20.74 12.92
CA ASN A 509 2.37 20.58 14.11
C ASN A 509 1.69 19.19 14.15
N ALA A 510 1.18 18.70 13.03
CA ALA A 510 0.55 17.38 12.99
C ALA A 510 1.57 16.24 13.24
N THR A 511 2.81 16.41 12.76
CA THR A 511 3.92 15.50 13.06
C THR A 511 4.22 15.49 14.55
N TRP A 512 4.47 16.66 15.17
CA TRP A 512 4.74 16.75 16.60
C TRP A 512 3.60 16.23 17.47
N ASP A 513 2.35 16.60 17.16
CA ASP A 513 1.17 16.11 17.87
C ASP A 513 1.10 14.57 17.84
N SER A 514 1.49 13.92 16.73
CA SER A 514 1.47 12.46 16.59
C SER A 514 2.64 11.78 17.32
N VAL A 515 3.86 12.29 17.20
CA VAL A 515 5.04 11.65 17.83
C VAL A 515 5.08 11.86 19.34
N MET A 516 4.58 13.01 19.82
CA MET A 516 4.48 13.28 21.25
C MET A 516 3.43 12.42 21.97
N ALA A 517 2.54 11.76 21.22
CA ALA A 517 1.63 10.75 21.75
C ALA A 517 2.28 9.35 21.84
N GLY A 518 3.60 9.23 21.59
CA GLY A 518 4.32 7.96 21.59
C GLY A 518 4.21 7.16 20.29
N GLY A 519 3.63 7.74 19.23
CA GLY A 519 3.51 7.10 17.92
C GLY A 519 4.59 7.49 16.92
N TYR A 520 4.47 6.93 15.72
CA TYR A 520 5.33 7.23 14.58
C TYR A 520 4.52 7.77 13.41
N VAL A 521 5.20 8.29 12.38
CA VAL A 521 4.55 8.93 11.25
C VAL A 521 5.03 8.40 9.91
N VAL A 522 4.09 8.30 8.97
CA VAL A 522 4.38 8.26 7.54
C VAL A 522 3.80 9.53 6.92
N THR A 523 4.68 10.33 6.33
CA THR A 523 4.35 11.62 5.73
C THR A 523 4.09 11.50 4.22
N GLY A 524 3.92 12.63 3.53
CA GLY A 524 4.11 12.70 2.09
C GLY A 524 3.98 14.11 1.53
N ILE A 525 4.40 14.26 0.27
CA ILE A 525 4.42 15.53 -0.47
C ILE A 525 3.66 15.42 -1.78
N GLY A 526 3.11 16.54 -2.24
CA GLY A 526 2.28 16.58 -3.45
C GLY A 526 2.96 16.19 -4.77
N SER A 527 4.30 16.23 -4.86
CA SER A 527 5.03 15.79 -6.07
C SER A 527 5.27 14.27 -6.12
N VAL A 528 5.17 13.60 -4.97
CA VAL A 528 5.42 12.15 -4.82
C VAL A 528 4.09 11.43 -4.64
N TRP A 529 3.16 12.03 -3.87
CA TRP A 529 1.79 11.59 -3.68
C TRP A 529 1.01 11.57 -5.00
N GLY A 530 0.81 10.37 -5.54
CA GLY A 530 0.11 10.18 -6.82
C GLY A 530 0.94 10.52 -8.06
N ALA A 531 2.29 10.50 -7.97
CA ALA A 531 3.19 10.74 -9.09
C ALA A 531 3.02 12.12 -9.77
N GLY A 532 2.90 13.18 -8.97
CA GLY A 532 2.82 14.57 -9.48
C GLY A 532 1.42 15.02 -9.89
N LEU A 533 0.40 14.15 -9.87
CA LEU A 533 -1.01 14.49 -10.20
C LEU A 533 -1.60 15.65 -9.37
N LYS A 534 -1.00 15.97 -8.23
CA LYS A 534 -1.51 16.95 -7.27
C LYS A 534 -0.62 18.19 -7.12
N THR A 535 0.45 18.31 -7.92
CA THR A 535 1.29 19.52 -8.01
C THR A 535 1.54 19.91 -9.48
N ASP A 536 1.89 21.16 -9.75
CA ASP A 536 2.17 21.61 -11.13
C ASP A 536 3.53 21.06 -11.59
N GLY A 537 3.58 19.80 -12.05
CA GLY A 537 4.78 19.20 -12.61
C GLY A 537 4.83 17.68 -12.49
N PRO A 538 5.75 17.02 -13.21
CA PRO A 538 5.94 15.57 -13.12
C PRO A 538 6.51 15.16 -11.76
N PHE A 539 6.53 13.85 -11.50
CA PHE A 539 7.19 13.25 -10.35
C PHE A 539 8.62 13.81 -10.18
N ASN A 540 8.82 14.55 -9.08
CA ASN A 540 10.11 15.15 -8.72
C ASN A 540 10.30 15.14 -7.19
N PRO A 541 11.05 14.15 -6.67
CA PRO A 541 11.29 14.03 -5.24
C PRO A 541 12.31 15.04 -4.68
N ASN A 542 13.09 15.69 -5.55
CA ASN A 542 14.18 16.61 -5.21
C ASN A 542 13.83 18.08 -5.50
N ASN A 543 12.54 18.42 -5.53
CA ASN A 543 12.13 19.80 -5.78
C ASN A 543 12.43 20.65 -4.54
N PRO A 544 13.25 21.72 -4.65
CA PRO A 544 13.63 22.57 -3.51
C PRO A 544 12.46 23.23 -2.77
N ILE A 545 11.27 23.24 -3.39
CA ILE A 545 10.03 23.69 -2.74
C ILE A 545 9.68 22.88 -1.48
N TYR A 546 10.27 21.70 -1.30
CA TYR A 546 10.03 20.81 -0.16
C TYR A 546 11.16 20.79 0.86
N ASP A 547 12.24 21.56 0.67
CA ASP A 547 13.42 21.53 1.55
C ASP A 547 13.05 21.88 3.00
N ASP A 548 12.25 22.94 3.21
CA ASP A 548 11.83 23.34 4.57
C ASP A 548 10.95 22.28 5.25
N TRP A 549 10.11 21.57 4.49
CA TRP A 549 9.28 20.47 4.99
C TRP A 549 10.12 19.28 5.41
N GLU A 550 11.14 18.98 4.62
CA GLU A 550 12.08 17.93 4.91
C GLU A 550 12.86 18.25 6.18
N GLU A 551 13.43 19.47 6.30
CA GLU A 551 14.14 19.90 7.50
C GLU A 551 13.28 19.77 8.76
N ASP A 552 12.01 20.19 8.71
CA ASP A 552 11.06 20.05 9.82
C ASP A 552 10.89 18.59 10.29
N LEU A 553 10.84 17.62 9.37
CA LEU A 553 10.73 16.20 9.69
C LEU A 553 12.04 15.63 10.24
N LEU A 554 13.18 16.03 9.67
CA LEU A 554 14.49 15.58 10.13
C LEU A 554 14.80 16.12 11.52
N ASN A 555 14.29 17.30 11.87
CA ASN A 555 14.40 17.85 13.22
C ASN A 555 13.67 17.00 14.26
N VAL A 556 12.57 16.34 13.92
CA VAL A 556 11.90 15.41 14.83
C VAL A 556 12.80 14.21 15.11
N LYS A 557 13.29 13.55 14.05
CA LYS A 557 14.19 12.39 14.17
C LYS A 557 15.47 12.76 14.92
N LYS A 558 16.05 13.93 14.65
CA LYS A 558 17.26 14.43 15.31
C LYS A 558 17.08 14.56 16.82
N LEU A 559 15.95 15.09 17.29
CA LEU A 559 15.65 15.18 18.71
C LEU A 559 15.56 13.77 19.32
N PHE A 560 14.67 12.93 18.82
CA PHE A 560 14.40 11.64 19.45
C PHE A 560 15.60 10.70 19.41
N THR A 561 16.42 10.74 18.36
CA THR A 561 17.67 9.94 18.31
C THR A 561 18.82 10.52 19.14
N SER A 562 18.64 11.67 19.79
CA SER A 562 19.60 12.26 20.74
C SER A 562 19.35 11.88 22.21
N VAL A 563 18.20 11.27 22.50
CA VAL A 563 17.78 10.78 23.83
C VAL A 563 17.46 9.29 23.75
N ASP A 564 17.24 8.63 24.89
CA ASP A 564 16.75 7.24 24.92
C ASP A 564 15.24 7.17 24.66
N TRP A 565 14.83 7.45 23.42
CA TRP A 565 13.41 7.66 23.09
C TRP A 565 12.51 6.44 23.30
N GLN A 566 13.06 5.23 23.28
CA GLN A 566 12.29 3.99 23.47
C GLN A 566 11.79 3.84 24.92
N SER A 567 12.46 4.52 25.85
CA SER A 567 12.09 4.54 27.27
C SER A 567 11.06 5.62 27.62
N LEU A 568 10.63 6.45 26.66
CA LEU A 568 9.72 7.57 26.93
C LEU A 568 8.26 7.19 26.70
N ASP A 569 7.42 7.40 27.73
CA ASP A 569 5.97 7.20 27.66
C ASP A 569 5.19 8.54 27.72
N PRO A 570 3.98 8.62 27.13
CA PRO A 570 3.10 9.79 27.26
C PRO A 570 2.69 10.06 28.71
N HIS A 571 2.83 11.32 29.14
CA HIS A 571 2.58 11.78 30.51
C HIS A 571 1.95 13.19 30.54
N ASP A 572 0.99 13.46 29.67
CA ASP A 572 0.35 14.78 29.55
C ASP A 572 -0.27 15.28 30.85
N GLU A 573 -0.65 14.39 31.77
CA GLU A 573 -1.15 14.75 33.10
C GLU A 573 -0.14 15.50 33.98
N LEU A 574 1.14 15.46 33.60
CA LEU A 574 2.23 16.12 34.33
C LEU A 574 2.58 17.50 33.78
N ILE A 575 2.02 17.92 32.63
CA ILE A 575 2.25 19.24 32.07
C ILE A 575 0.95 20.03 31.98
N SER A 576 1.03 21.34 32.20
CA SER A 576 -0.11 22.24 32.03
C SER A 576 0.35 23.62 31.61
N GLY A 577 -0.40 24.28 30.74
CA GLY A 577 -0.06 25.63 30.30
C GLY A 577 -1.18 26.38 29.61
N PRO A 578 -0.85 27.54 29.04
CA PRO A 578 -1.82 28.42 28.39
C PRO A 578 -2.20 27.98 26.97
N GLY A 579 -1.58 26.93 26.41
CA GLY A 579 -1.65 26.59 24.99
C GLY A 579 -1.95 25.11 24.74
N THR A 580 -1.21 24.50 23.81
CA THR A 580 -1.14 23.05 23.70
C THR A 580 0.20 22.59 24.26
N GLU A 581 0.16 21.50 25.00
CA GLU A 581 1.30 20.90 25.66
C GLU A 581 1.19 19.38 25.54
N TYR A 582 2.30 18.74 25.26
CA TYR A 582 2.43 17.29 25.30
C TYR A 582 3.74 16.91 25.99
N LEU A 583 3.73 15.78 26.70
CA LEU A 583 4.89 15.29 27.44
C LEU A 583 5.15 13.82 27.15
N LEU A 584 6.39 13.54 26.77
CA LEU A 584 6.96 12.19 26.81
C LEU A 584 8.00 12.14 27.93
N ALA A 585 8.02 11.09 28.75
CA ALA A 585 8.98 10.97 29.84
C ALA A 585 9.37 9.53 30.18
N ASP A 586 10.65 9.33 30.49
CA ASP A 586 11.13 8.27 31.39
C ASP A 586 11.20 8.90 32.78
N LEU A 587 10.22 8.58 33.63
CA LEU A 587 10.03 9.29 34.89
C LEU A 587 11.29 9.22 35.76
N GLY A 588 11.85 10.40 36.02
CA GLY A 588 13.02 10.60 36.86
C GLY A 588 14.34 10.57 36.11
N ASP A 589 14.32 10.37 34.79
CA ASP A 589 15.51 10.44 33.95
C ASP A 589 15.39 11.48 32.84
N THR A 590 14.47 11.29 31.89
CA THR A 590 14.35 12.14 30.71
C THR A 590 12.91 12.63 30.52
N TYR A 591 12.73 13.92 30.22
CA TYR A 591 11.44 14.52 29.90
C TYR A 591 11.56 15.33 28.62
N VAL A 592 10.63 15.13 27.68
CA VAL A 592 10.51 15.88 26.43
C VAL A 592 9.15 16.57 26.43
N ALA A 593 9.13 17.88 26.61
CA ALA A 593 7.91 18.67 26.66
C ALA A 593 7.79 19.52 25.39
N TYR A 594 6.82 19.21 24.53
CA TYR A 594 6.49 20.02 23.36
C TYR A 594 5.38 20.99 23.72
N VAL A 595 5.60 22.28 23.47
CA VAL A 595 4.64 23.34 23.80
C VAL A 595 4.41 24.26 22.61
N ARG A 596 3.16 24.66 22.40
CA ARG A 596 2.78 25.60 21.33
C ARG A 596 1.65 26.53 21.75
N GLY A 597 1.70 27.75 21.23
CA GLY A 597 0.60 28.71 21.31
C GLY A 597 0.59 29.59 22.57
N ASN A 598 -0.16 30.70 22.45
CA ASN A 598 -0.55 31.69 23.46
C ASN A 598 0.54 32.44 24.24
N GLY A 599 1.80 32.02 24.19
CA GLY A 599 2.90 32.65 24.91
C GLY A 599 2.76 32.53 26.44
N GLY A 600 3.89 32.60 27.14
CA GLY A 600 3.94 32.49 28.60
C GLY A 600 4.21 31.07 29.10
N ALA A 601 4.32 30.96 30.42
CA ALA A 601 4.96 29.82 31.04
C ALA A 601 4.06 28.60 31.23
N TYR A 602 4.65 27.43 30.99
CA TYR A 602 4.10 26.10 31.25
C TYR A 602 4.66 25.56 32.57
N SER A 603 3.90 24.68 33.19
CA SER A 603 4.22 24.05 34.47
C SER A 603 4.37 22.55 34.28
N LEU A 604 5.59 22.04 34.42
CA LEU A 604 5.93 20.61 34.36
C LEU A 604 6.12 20.04 35.76
N ASN A 605 5.37 19.00 36.10
CA ASN A 605 5.53 18.21 37.31
C ASN A 605 6.50 17.04 37.05
N LEU A 606 7.63 17.00 37.76
CA LEU A 606 8.62 15.93 37.62
C LEU A 606 8.20 14.63 38.33
N GLY A 607 6.95 14.49 38.77
CA GLY A 607 6.44 13.27 39.41
C GLY A 607 6.73 13.16 40.92
N ASN A 608 6.69 11.94 41.46
CA ASN A 608 6.70 11.68 42.91
C ASN A 608 7.97 12.17 43.63
N SER A 609 7.86 12.35 44.96
CA SER A 609 8.82 13.07 45.81
C SER A 609 10.28 12.55 45.82
N THR A 610 10.56 11.31 45.40
CA THR A 610 11.91 10.76 45.28
C THR A 610 12.69 11.30 44.07
N GLN A 611 12.00 11.69 42.99
CA GLN A 611 12.63 12.27 41.79
C GLN A 611 13.01 13.74 42.00
N SER A 612 12.34 14.42 42.94
CA SER A 612 12.61 15.82 43.29
C SER A 612 14.01 16.07 43.88
N GLN A 613 14.79 15.04 44.23
CA GLN A 613 16.18 15.19 44.72
C GLN A 613 17.24 15.16 43.62
N LYS A 614 16.87 14.78 42.39
CA LYS A 614 17.78 14.81 41.25
C LYS A 614 17.96 16.24 40.73
N THR A 615 19.10 16.47 40.08
CA THR A 615 19.33 17.68 39.29
C THR A 615 19.08 17.34 37.83
N PHE A 616 18.36 18.19 37.12
CA PHE A 616 18.11 18.07 35.70
C PHE A 616 18.76 19.24 34.96
N ASP A 617 19.47 18.92 33.88
CA ASP A 617 19.80 19.88 32.83
C ASP A 617 18.55 20.12 31.99
N ILE A 618 18.34 21.36 31.55
CA ILE A 618 17.24 21.75 30.70
C ILE A 618 17.83 22.35 29.43
N ASP A 619 17.54 21.74 28.30
CA ASP A 619 17.82 22.28 26.98
C ASP A 619 16.54 22.71 26.29
N LEU A 620 16.60 23.83 25.59
CA LEU A 620 15.56 24.31 24.70
C LEU A 620 15.91 23.93 23.26
N TYR A 621 15.03 23.17 22.62
CA TYR A 621 15.15 22.74 21.24
C TYR A 621 14.16 23.48 20.34
N ASP A 622 14.67 24.02 19.25
CA ASP A 622 13.87 24.68 18.22
C ASP A 622 13.42 23.66 17.15
N PRO A 623 12.14 23.26 17.09
CA PRO A 623 11.66 22.27 16.14
C PRO A 623 11.77 22.71 14.67
N ARG A 624 11.93 24.00 14.38
CA ARG A 624 12.05 24.55 13.03
C ARG A 624 13.48 24.56 12.50
N THR A 625 14.46 24.62 13.41
CA THR A 625 15.89 24.74 13.02
C THR A 625 16.74 23.58 13.51
N GLY A 626 16.19 22.73 14.37
CA GLY A 626 16.85 21.57 14.94
C GLY A 626 17.98 21.90 15.91
N ASN A 627 18.00 23.11 16.46
CA ASN A 627 19.09 23.58 17.32
C ASN A 627 18.74 23.49 18.80
N PHE A 628 19.68 23.01 19.59
CA PHE A 628 19.63 23.05 21.05
C PHE A 628 20.25 24.34 21.59
N LYS A 629 19.72 24.81 22.71
CA LYS A 629 20.26 25.90 23.50
C LYS A 629 20.09 25.59 24.98
N ASP A 630 21.17 25.68 25.75
CA ASP A 630 21.14 25.59 27.21
C ASP A 630 20.09 26.57 27.78
N TYR A 631 19.13 26.02 28.52
CA TYR A 631 18.07 26.74 29.19
C TYR A 631 18.34 26.86 30.70
N GLY A 632 19.20 26.01 31.25
CA GLY A 632 19.65 26.04 32.63
C GLY A 632 19.45 24.71 33.36
N THR A 633 19.35 24.77 34.69
CA THR A 633 19.24 23.57 35.55
C THR A 633 18.13 23.72 36.59
N THR A 634 17.52 22.61 36.98
CA THR A 634 16.57 22.57 38.10
C THR A 634 16.88 21.41 39.06
N SER A 635 16.58 21.61 40.35
CA SER A 635 16.79 20.60 41.41
C SER A 635 15.81 20.86 42.55
N GLY A 636 15.45 19.85 43.33
CA GLY A 636 14.76 20.07 44.61
C GLY A 636 13.29 20.48 44.49
N LYS A 637 12.71 20.45 43.29
CA LYS A 637 11.33 20.91 43.02
C LYS A 637 10.51 19.82 42.38
N ALA A 638 9.28 19.63 42.88
CA ALA A 638 8.28 18.80 42.21
C ALA A 638 7.80 19.45 40.90
N THR A 639 7.90 20.78 40.76
CA THR A 639 7.39 21.51 39.60
C THR A 639 8.44 22.47 39.03
N VAL A 640 8.58 22.43 37.70
CA VAL A 640 9.49 23.24 36.88
C VAL A 640 8.66 24.17 36.02
N THR A 641 9.06 25.44 35.94
CA THR A 641 8.45 26.43 35.05
C THR A 641 9.22 26.46 33.74
N LEU A 642 8.53 26.26 32.62
CA LEU A 642 9.06 26.28 31.26
C LEU A 642 8.52 27.51 30.54
N ASP A 643 9.35 28.51 30.28
CA ASP A 643 8.94 29.77 29.63
C ASP A 643 9.50 29.83 28.20
N PRO A 644 8.68 29.55 27.17
CA PRO A 644 9.13 29.57 25.78
C PRO A 644 9.48 31.01 25.34
N PRO A 645 10.50 31.19 24.47
CA PRO A 645 10.95 32.52 24.05
C PRO A 645 9.89 33.40 23.36
N ASP A 646 8.92 32.77 22.69
CA ASP A 646 7.85 33.43 21.95
C ASP A 646 6.62 32.50 21.83
N ALA A 647 5.62 32.92 21.05
CA ALA A 647 4.38 32.17 20.85
C ALA A 647 4.48 31.02 19.81
N GLN A 648 5.68 30.76 19.28
CA GLN A 648 5.91 29.66 18.33
C GLN A 648 6.02 28.33 19.07
N ASP A 649 6.24 27.24 18.32
CA ASP A 649 6.44 25.91 18.87
C ASP A 649 7.87 25.71 19.39
N TRP A 650 7.99 25.09 20.57
CA TRP A 650 9.27 24.83 21.26
C TRP A 650 9.25 23.47 21.97
N VAL A 651 10.41 22.84 22.08
CA VAL A 651 10.59 21.61 22.86
C VAL A 651 11.56 21.87 24.01
N PHE A 652 11.19 21.51 25.23
CA PHE A 652 12.09 21.47 26.38
C PHE A 652 12.51 20.02 26.61
N VAL A 653 13.82 19.78 26.68
CA VAL A 653 14.39 18.47 27.03
C VAL A 653 15.03 18.60 28.41
N LEU A 654 14.58 17.78 29.36
CA LEU A 654 15.17 17.69 30.68
C LEU A 654 15.85 16.33 30.82
N THR A 655 17.11 16.32 31.24
CA THR A 655 17.88 15.07 31.43
C THR A 655 18.52 15.04 32.80
N SER A 656 18.38 13.92 33.50
CA SER A 656 18.90 13.76 34.86
C SER A 656 20.42 13.63 34.87
N ARG A 657 21.04 14.24 35.89
CA ARG A 657 22.49 14.17 36.13
C ARG A 657 22.89 13.05 37.08
#